data_AF-A0A945BBT0-F1
#
_entry.id   AF-A0A945BBT0-F1
#
_cell.length_a   1.000
_cell.length_b   1.000
_cell.length_c   1.000
_cell.angle_alpha   90.00
_cell.angle_beta   90.00
_cell.angle_gamma   90.00
#
_symmetry.space_group_name_H-M   'P 1'
#
loop_
_entity.id
_entity.type
_entity.pdbx_description
1 polymer ?
#
loop_
_entity_poly.entity_id
_entity_poly.type
_entity_poly.pdbx_seq_one_letter_code
_entity_poly.pdbx_strand_id
1 'polypeptide(L)'
;YSLGRKYLLKGINFPDFIVPSVDGAMMKLMDNLGLQVTGGSSSIRVTGSLGMRVAGASTRQMLRNAAASAWQVPLKDITTDNSHLVHRPSSRREPYASFVNEVAKMTPSQTPEFKNAEDYKIVGKFVPRLDIPSKVDGSAQFALDVRRPGMLYATVIRAPVFGATIVSIDDQAARKIEGVVDVIELPQAQSNMMIGGFQSSPAVAVIADSYWTAKKGRETLNITWSDVDLAARSSTDIFAQFAKDITASEERQSDRLQGDTPTQFLNASKVIEADYTVPFLAHTCMEPLNATAEISNGQCEIWVGCQNPLGFRKAVAEALSVDEDKVTLHNQLMGGGFGRKSRPDYAIQAAQIAKAVGRPIQLIWSREEDIRQDFYRPAIQSRFKGGIDESGKLLAWENTYVNKAEPTEAPLIPYAVGAQDIGHVSSPTHVPFGAWRSVDHSQHGFFTESFIDEVANATGKDAFKFRLDLLKDKPRHLAVLKRAAEEANWETPLAKGRGKGISLQESFGSIVAQVVEVSIVDKSVSVDRVVAAIDPGLAIAPDGMKAQIESGIIYGLSAAMYGEITIQDGAVVESNFHDYRSLRMSDAPSIETHIINSGHELGGGGEPGTPGIAPALANAVYAASGIRVRSLPLMKAFSS
;
A
#
# COMPACT_ATOMS: atom_id res chain seq x y z
N TYR A 1 -18.10 8.69 -18.08
CA TYR A 1 -18.11 8.83 -16.60
C TYR A 1 -17.96 7.51 -15.87
N SER A 2 -17.44 6.47 -16.51
CA SER A 2 -16.86 5.30 -15.84
C SER A 2 -15.94 5.66 -14.66
N LEU A 3 -15.27 6.83 -14.65
CA LEU A 3 -14.43 7.28 -13.54
C LEU A 3 -15.22 7.43 -12.22
N GLY A 4 -16.15 8.38 -12.12
CA GLY A 4 -16.93 8.53 -10.89
C GLY A 4 -17.94 7.41 -10.68
N ARG A 5 -18.43 6.76 -11.75
CA ARG A 5 -19.29 5.59 -11.62
C ARG A 5 -18.56 4.36 -11.08
N LYS A 6 -17.34 4.05 -11.55
CA LYS A 6 -16.54 2.92 -11.01
C LYS A 6 -15.90 3.26 -9.66
N TYR A 7 -15.69 4.54 -9.35
CA TYR A 7 -15.13 4.97 -8.07
C TYR A 7 -16.18 5.07 -6.95
N LEU A 8 -17.38 5.62 -7.22
CA LEU A 8 -18.42 5.90 -6.21
C LEU A 8 -19.67 5.02 -6.33
N LEU A 9 -19.90 4.36 -7.47
CA LEU A 9 -21.12 3.59 -7.77
C LEU A 9 -20.80 2.22 -8.40
N LYS A 10 -19.74 1.56 -7.91
CA LYS A 10 -19.28 0.25 -8.40
C LYS A 10 -20.44 -0.76 -8.34
N GLY A 11 -20.85 -1.30 -9.49
CA GLY A 11 -21.89 -2.34 -9.58
C GLY A 11 -23.28 -1.89 -10.06
N ILE A 12 -23.50 -0.60 -10.36
CA ILE A 12 -24.79 -0.11 -10.86
C ILE A 12 -24.77 0.05 -12.39
N ASN A 13 -25.66 -0.67 -13.08
CA ASN A 13 -25.89 -0.54 -14.53
C ASN A 13 -26.93 0.55 -14.81
N PHE A 14 -26.62 1.44 -15.74
CA PHE A 14 -27.53 2.50 -16.19
C PHE A 14 -27.89 2.28 -17.65
N PRO A 15 -29.12 2.61 -18.08
CA PRO A 15 -29.47 2.64 -19.49
C PRO A 15 -28.54 3.57 -20.29
N ASP A 16 -28.15 3.13 -21.50
CA ASP A 16 -27.12 3.79 -22.32
C ASP A 16 -27.38 5.27 -22.61
N PHE A 17 -28.65 5.68 -22.65
CA PHE A 17 -29.03 7.07 -22.92
C PHE A 17 -28.88 8.00 -21.69
N ILE A 18 -28.75 7.48 -20.47
CA ILE A 18 -28.62 8.25 -19.22
C ILE A 18 -27.16 8.33 -18.76
N VAL A 19 -26.40 7.24 -18.96
CA VAL A 19 -25.16 7.32 -19.73
C VAL A 19 -24.31 8.60 -19.51
N PRO A 20 -24.29 9.49 -20.51
CA PRO A 20 -23.54 10.76 -20.51
C PRO A 20 -23.88 11.75 -19.38
N SER A 21 -25.13 11.78 -18.91
CA SER A 21 -25.59 12.76 -17.91
C SER A 21 -25.10 12.42 -16.50
N VAL A 22 -25.18 11.15 -16.12
CA VAL A 22 -24.60 10.63 -14.86
C VAL A 22 -23.09 10.84 -14.87
N ASP A 23 -22.49 10.56 -16.03
CA ASP A 23 -21.08 10.72 -16.25
C ASP A 23 -20.57 12.17 -16.12
N GLY A 24 -21.32 13.14 -16.63
CA GLY A 24 -21.02 14.57 -16.48
C GLY A 24 -21.18 15.10 -15.06
N ALA A 25 -22.20 14.66 -14.33
CA ALA A 25 -22.40 15.02 -12.92
C ALA A 25 -21.28 14.49 -12.01
N MET A 26 -20.85 13.24 -12.26
CA MET A 26 -19.78 12.61 -11.50
C MET A 26 -18.40 13.21 -11.78
N MET A 27 -18.15 13.71 -12.99
CA MET A 27 -16.93 14.47 -13.29
C MET A 27 -16.87 15.77 -12.48
N LYS A 28 -17.95 16.55 -12.43
CA LYS A 28 -18.00 17.75 -11.59
C LYS A 28 -17.78 17.43 -10.11
N LEU A 29 -18.33 16.31 -9.65
CA LEU A 29 -18.09 15.83 -8.29
C LEU A 29 -16.61 15.50 -8.06
N MET A 30 -15.96 14.79 -8.99
CA MET A 30 -14.54 14.43 -8.85
C MET A 30 -13.58 15.61 -9.01
N ASP A 31 -13.92 16.56 -9.87
CA ASP A 31 -13.19 17.82 -10.04
C ASP A 31 -13.27 18.65 -8.75
N ASN A 32 -14.47 18.72 -8.13
CA ASN A 32 -14.67 19.31 -6.81
C ASN A 32 -13.99 18.55 -5.67
N LEU A 33 -13.77 17.24 -5.81
CA LEU A 33 -13.10 16.41 -4.80
C LEU A 33 -11.57 16.49 -4.87
N GLY A 34 -10.98 17.08 -5.93
CA GLY A 34 -9.53 17.33 -6.01
C GLY A 34 -8.68 16.08 -5.77
N LEU A 35 -9.02 14.93 -6.37
CA LEU A 35 -8.38 13.65 -6.04
C LEU A 35 -7.07 13.44 -6.81
N GLN A 36 -5.94 13.55 -6.09
CA GLN A 36 -4.62 13.11 -6.55
C GLN A 36 -3.99 12.16 -5.51
N VAL A 37 -4.40 10.89 -5.54
CA VAL A 37 -4.01 9.86 -4.57
C VAL A 37 -3.40 8.65 -5.28
N THR A 38 -2.37 8.05 -4.66
CA THR A 38 -1.69 6.84 -5.18
C THR A 38 -2.09 5.54 -4.48
N GLY A 39 -2.74 5.62 -3.32
CA GLY A 39 -3.20 4.47 -2.52
C GLY A 39 -4.23 3.58 -3.24
N GLY A 40 -4.35 2.33 -2.79
CA GLY A 40 -5.22 1.32 -3.40
C GLY A 40 -4.82 0.94 -4.82
N SER A 41 -3.56 1.20 -5.20
CA SER A 41 -3.01 0.99 -6.53
C SER A 41 -3.86 1.66 -7.63
N SER A 42 -4.42 2.83 -7.33
CA SER A 42 -5.45 3.50 -8.14
C SER A 42 -4.90 4.29 -9.34
N SER A 43 -3.62 4.71 -9.31
CA SER A 43 -3.06 5.65 -10.28
C SER A 43 -3.22 5.22 -11.75
N ILE A 44 -2.95 3.94 -12.07
CA ILE A 44 -3.10 3.44 -13.44
C ILE A 44 -4.55 3.02 -13.73
N ARG A 45 -5.16 2.21 -12.86
CA ARG A 45 -6.49 1.63 -13.11
C ARG A 45 -7.61 2.70 -13.11
N VAL A 46 -7.46 3.77 -12.34
CA VAL A 46 -8.46 4.83 -12.17
C VAL A 46 -8.03 6.05 -12.97
N THR A 47 -7.09 6.85 -12.45
CA THR A 47 -6.67 8.12 -13.07
C THR A 47 -6.11 7.93 -14.47
N GLY A 48 -5.24 6.93 -14.65
CA GLY A 48 -4.63 6.61 -15.93
C GLY A 48 -5.65 6.14 -16.96
N SER A 49 -6.46 5.14 -16.61
CA SER A 49 -7.34 4.47 -17.57
C SER A 49 -8.64 5.24 -17.86
N LEU A 50 -9.22 5.89 -16.84
CA LEU A 50 -10.52 6.55 -16.92
C LEU A 50 -10.40 8.08 -17.06
N GLY A 51 -9.23 8.66 -16.75
CA GLY A 51 -8.92 10.09 -16.94
C GLY A 51 -7.95 10.33 -18.10
N MET A 52 -6.67 10.03 -17.89
CA MET A 52 -5.58 10.41 -18.80
C MET A 52 -5.71 9.77 -20.19
N ARG A 53 -6.12 8.50 -20.26
CA ARG A 53 -6.35 7.79 -21.53
C ARG A 53 -7.50 8.42 -22.32
N VAL A 54 -8.58 8.82 -21.64
CA VAL A 54 -9.71 9.53 -22.26
C VAL A 54 -9.23 10.87 -22.79
N ALA A 55 -8.57 11.69 -21.96
CA ALA A 55 -8.04 12.99 -22.36
C ALA A 55 -7.11 12.90 -23.60
N GLY A 56 -6.18 11.93 -23.61
CA GLY A 56 -5.28 11.70 -24.73
C GLY A 56 -6.01 11.25 -26.01
N ALA A 57 -7.04 10.42 -25.89
CA ALA A 57 -7.83 9.97 -27.04
C ALA A 57 -8.72 11.08 -27.61
N SER A 58 -9.35 11.88 -26.75
CA SER A 58 -10.15 13.04 -27.16
C SER A 58 -9.29 14.09 -27.86
N THR A 59 -8.11 14.38 -27.31
CA THR A 59 -7.14 15.31 -27.93
C THR A 59 -6.71 14.80 -29.32
N ARG A 60 -6.43 13.49 -29.45
CA ARG A 60 -6.10 12.87 -30.74
C ARG A 60 -7.23 13.06 -31.76
N GLN A 61 -8.49 12.88 -31.34
CA GLN A 61 -9.65 13.04 -32.20
C GLN A 61 -9.81 14.50 -32.66
N MET A 62 -9.69 15.47 -31.75
CA MET A 62 -9.75 16.90 -32.08
C MET A 62 -8.65 17.31 -33.06
N LEU A 63 -7.41 16.85 -32.83
CA LEU A 63 -6.28 17.08 -33.74
C LEU A 63 -6.59 16.54 -35.15
N ARG A 64 -7.08 15.31 -35.27
CA ARG A 64 -7.45 14.73 -36.57
C ARG A 64 -8.58 15.50 -37.25
N ASN A 65 -9.59 15.95 -36.51
CA ASN A 65 -10.67 16.77 -37.04
C ASN A 65 -10.17 18.13 -37.56
N ALA A 66 -9.28 18.78 -36.80
CA ALA A 66 -8.68 20.06 -37.19
C ALA A 66 -7.87 19.91 -38.49
N ALA A 67 -7.05 18.87 -38.62
CA ALA A 67 -6.33 18.60 -39.86
C ALA A 67 -7.24 18.22 -41.03
N ALA A 68 -8.26 17.39 -40.82
CA ALA A 68 -9.22 17.03 -41.86
C ALA A 68 -9.92 18.27 -42.43
N SER A 69 -10.33 19.19 -41.56
CA SER A 69 -10.95 20.46 -41.95
C SER A 69 -9.96 21.39 -42.66
N ALA A 70 -8.78 21.62 -42.07
CA ALA A 70 -7.77 22.51 -42.63
C ALA A 70 -7.21 22.03 -43.98
N TRP A 71 -7.10 20.71 -44.17
CA TRP A 71 -6.60 20.12 -45.40
C TRP A 71 -7.71 19.80 -46.40
N GLN A 72 -8.99 19.94 -46.01
CA GLN A 72 -10.16 19.61 -46.81
C GLN A 72 -10.15 18.16 -47.31
N VAL A 73 -9.81 17.21 -46.43
CA VAL A 73 -9.72 15.77 -46.74
C VAL A 73 -10.56 14.93 -45.77
N PRO A 74 -10.94 13.70 -46.14
CA PRO A 74 -11.70 12.82 -45.25
C PRO A 74 -10.93 12.47 -43.96
N LEU A 75 -11.61 12.51 -42.80
CA LEU A 75 -11.01 12.18 -41.50
C LEU A 75 -10.37 10.79 -41.44
N LYS A 76 -10.95 9.81 -42.14
CA LYS A 76 -10.44 8.43 -42.23
C LYS A 76 -9.04 8.35 -42.84
N ASP A 77 -8.65 9.36 -43.63
CA ASP A 77 -7.36 9.42 -44.31
C ASP A 77 -6.29 10.12 -43.45
N ILE A 78 -6.70 10.74 -42.32
CA ILE A 78 -5.81 11.36 -41.34
C ILE A 78 -5.41 10.35 -40.27
N THR A 79 -4.11 10.18 -40.08
CA THR A 79 -3.51 9.40 -38.99
C THR A 79 -2.54 10.25 -38.17
N THR A 80 -1.99 9.67 -37.10
CA THR A 80 -1.06 10.33 -36.19
C THR A 80 0.22 9.54 -36.07
N ASP A 81 1.37 10.21 -36.14
CA ASP A 81 2.67 9.60 -35.89
C ASP A 81 3.65 10.60 -35.26
N ASN A 82 4.28 10.22 -34.14
CA ASN A 82 5.35 10.99 -33.47
C ASN A 82 5.09 12.50 -33.41
N SER A 83 3.99 12.91 -32.78
CA SER A 83 3.56 14.31 -32.65
C SER A 83 3.20 15.05 -33.96
N HIS A 84 2.91 14.30 -35.02
CA HIS A 84 2.45 14.83 -36.31
C HIS A 84 1.11 14.23 -36.74
N LEU A 85 0.35 15.01 -37.49
CA LEU A 85 -0.78 14.54 -38.29
C LEU A 85 -0.26 14.19 -39.68
N VAL A 86 -0.78 13.10 -40.26
CA VAL A 86 -0.37 12.59 -41.56
C VAL A 86 -1.61 12.27 -42.39
N HIS A 87 -1.73 12.83 -43.58
CA HIS A 87 -2.72 12.45 -44.57
C HIS A 87 -2.14 11.34 -45.45
N ARG A 88 -2.64 10.10 -45.31
CA ARG A 88 -2.04 8.92 -45.95
C ARG A 88 -1.99 9.02 -47.50
N PRO A 89 -3.07 9.41 -48.21
CA PRO A 89 -3.07 9.43 -49.68
C PRO A 89 -2.04 10.38 -50.29
N SER A 90 -1.83 11.56 -49.69
CA SER A 90 -0.92 12.58 -50.24
C SER A 90 0.44 12.63 -49.52
N SER A 91 0.65 11.82 -48.49
CA SER A 91 1.80 11.89 -47.59
C SER A 91 2.02 13.27 -46.94
N ARG A 92 1.00 14.14 -46.90
CA ARG A 92 1.10 15.46 -46.23
C ARG A 92 1.29 15.23 -44.73
N ARG A 93 2.24 15.94 -44.13
CA ARG A 93 2.60 15.80 -42.72
C ARG A 93 2.87 17.17 -42.09
N GLU A 94 2.23 17.44 -40.96
CA GLU A 94 2.47 18.66 -40.17
C GLU A 94 2.45 18.35 -38.66
N PRO A 95 3.21 19.09 -37.84
CA PRO A 95 3.23 18.89 -36.40
C PRO A 95 1.88 19.25 -35.77
N TYR A 96 1.56 18.65 -34.62
CA TYR A 96 0.35 19.00 -33.86
C TYR A 96 0.25 20.49 -33.53
N ALA A 97 1.40 21.15 -33.33
CA ALA A 97 1.52 22.58 -33.07
C ALA A 97 0.81 23.45 -34.12
N SER A 98 0.74 23.00 -35.40
CA SER A 98 0.05 23.74 -36.46
C SER A 98 -1.46 23.87 -36.25
N PHE A 99 -2.05 23.02 -35.40
CA PHE A 99 -3.51 22.91 -35.23
C PHE A 99 -4.00 23.37 -33.86
N VAL A 100 -3.12 23.80 -32.96
CA VAL A 100 -3.47 24.07 -31.55
C VAL A 100 -4.53 25.16 -31.39
N ASN A 101 -4.50 26.21 -32.21
CA ASN A 101 -5.46 27.30 -32.15
C ASN A 101 -6.88 26.85 -32.52
N GLU A 102 -7.01 25.91 -33.47
CA GLU A 102 -8.31 25.34 -33.84
C GLU A 102 -8.77 24.31 -32.80
N VAL A 103 -7.85 23.45 -32.33
CA VAL A 103 -8.13 22.48 -31.27
C VAL A 103 -8.60 23.17 -29.99
N ALA A 104 -8.03 24.33 -29.62
CA ALA A 104 -8.41 25.09 -28.43
C ALA A 104 -9.86 25.61 -28.46
N LYS A 105 -10.48 25.70 -29.64
CA LYS A 105 -11.89 26.11 -29.81
C LYS A 105 -12.86 24.92 -29.78
N MET A 106 -12.35 23.70 -29.80
CA MET A 106 -13.17 22.48 -29.87
C MET A 106 -13.50 21.97 -28.46
N THR A 107 -14.66 21.32 -28.34
CA THR A 107 -15.04 20.59 -27.12
C THR A 107 -14.51 19.15 -27.19
N PRO A 108 -13.74 18.67 -26.19
CA PRO A 108 -13.25 17.30 -26.19
C PRO A 108 -14.39 16.29 -26.02
N SER A 109 -14.37 15.23 -26.84
CA SER A 109 -15.29 14.10 -26.68
C SER A 109 -15.14 13.47 -25.30
N GLN A 110 -16.26 13.12 -24.67
CA GLN A 110 -16.27 12.40 -23.39
C GLN A 110 -16.25 10.87 -23.60
N THR A 111 -16.48 10.42 -24.84
CA THR A 111 -16.46 9.01 -25.27
C THR A 111 -15.62 8.87 -26.54
N PRO A 112 -14.32 9.21 -26.49
CA PRO A 112 -13.44 9.14 -27.66
C PRO A 112 -13.17 7.69 -28.06
N GLU A 113 -12.89 7.47 -29.35
CA GLU A 113 -12.43 6.18 -29.83
C GLU A 113 -10.99 5.91 -29.35
N PHE A 114 -10.75 4.72 -28.79
CA PHE A 114 -9.41 4.31 -28.39
C PHE A 114 -8.66 3.61 -29.52
N LYS A 115 -7.33 3.67 -29.48
CA LYS A 115 -6.49 2.81 -30.30
C LYS A 115 -6.68 1.34 -29.88
N ASN A 116 -6.61 0.43 -30.84
CA ASN A 116 -6.53 -1.01 -30.57
C ASN A 116 -5.21 -1.33 -29.86
N ALA A 117 -5.17 -2.43 -29.11
CA ALA A 117 -3.97 -2.84 -28.39
C ALA A 117 -2.78 -3.12 -29.33
N GLU A 118 -3.05 -3.63 -30.54
CA GLU A 118 -2.05 -3.86 -31.59
C GLU A 118 -1.38 -2.57 -32.09
N ASP A 119 -2.06 -1.42 -31.98
CA ASP A 119 -1.55 -0.11 -32.39
C ASP A 119 -0.69 0.58 -31.31
N TYR A 120 -0.52 -0.05 -30.15
CA TYR A 120 0.24 0.53 -29.05
C TYR A 120 1.75 0.49 -29.34
N LYS A 121 2.34 1.69 -29.48
CA LYS A 121 3.79 1.86 -29.62
C LYS A 121 4.54 1.99 -28.28
N ILE A 122 3.83 2.29 -27.19
CA ILE A 122 4.41 2.61 -25.87
C ILE A 122 3.84 1.67 -24.80
N VAL A 123 2.51 1.57 -24.71
CA VAL A 123 1.83 0.71 -23.73
C VAL A 123 2.17 -0.76 -23.98
N GLY A 124 2.52 -1.49 -22.93
CA GLY A 124 2.93 -2.90 -23.02
C GLY A 124 4.35 -3.10 -23.55
N LYS A 125 5.14 -2.04 -23.69
CA LYS A 125 6.54 -2.08 -24.15
C LYS A 125 7.48 -1.63 -23.04
N PHE A 126 8.75 -2.01 -23.17
CA PHE A 126 9.81 -1.44 -22.35
C PHE A 126 10.02 0.03 -22.75
N VAL A 127 9.96 0.92 -21.77
CA VAL A 127 10.24 2.36 -21.93
C VAL A 127 11.11 2.77 -20.75
N PRO A 128 12.33 3.30 -20.98
CA PRO A 128 13.18 3.78 -19.90
C PRO A 128 12.45 4.84 -19.07
N ARG A 129 12.51 4.72 -17.75
CA ARG A 129 11.88 5.71 -16.88
C ARG A 129 12.67 7.02 -16.93
N LEU A 130 11.94 8.12 -17.12
CA LEU A 130 12.53 9.46 -17.22
C LEU A 130 13.15 9.95 -15.91
N ASP A 131 12.78 9.35 -14.77
CA ASP A 131 13.27 9.71 -13.44
C ASP A 131 14.49 8.89 -12.98
N ILE A 132 14.97 7.92 -13.77
CA ILE A 132 16.16 7.13 -13.43
C ILE A 132 17.45 7.96 -13.48
N PRO A 133 17.75 8.74 -14.55
CA PRO A 133 19.05 9.40 -14.66
C PRO A 133 19.39 10.26 -13.44
N SER A 134 18.46 11.11 -13.00
CA SER A 134 18.69 11.99 -11.86
C SER A 134 18.83 11.25 -10.52
N LYS A 135 18.24 10.06 -10.39
CA LYS A 135 18.39 9.22 -9.19
C LYS A 135 19.75 8.54 -9.11
N VAL A 136 20.38 8.27 -10.26
CA VAL A 136 21.66 7.56 -10.34
C VAL A 136 22.84 8.53 -10.22
N ASP A 137 22.70 9.76 -10.74
CA ASP A 137 23.76 10.78 -10.67
C ASP A 137 23.67 11.70 -9.43
N GLY A 138 22.65 11.55 -8.60
CA GLY A 138 22.44 12.34 -7.38
C GLY A 138 21.84 13.73 -7.60
N SER A 139 21.41 14.07 -8.82
CA SER A 139 20.75 15.36 -9.11
C SER A 139 19.26 15.39 -8.72
N ALA A 140 18.66 14.23 -8.47
CA ALA A 140 17.29 14.08 -8.00
C ALA A 140 17.06 14.88 -6.69
N GLN A 141 16.01 15.70 -6.68
CA GLN A 141 15.64 16.50 -5.52
C GLN A 141 14.57 15.78 -4.68
N PHE A 142 14.95 15.39 -3.46
CA PHE A 142 14.05 14.90 -2.43
C PHE A 142 13.63 16.04 -1.49
N ALA A 143 12.63 15.80 -0.65
CA ALA A 143 12.17 16.82 0.30
C ALA A 143 13.26 17.28 1.29
N LEU A 144 14.17 16.38 1.67
CA LEU A 144 15.33 16.71 2.50
C LEU A 144 16.37 17.60 1.81
N ASP A 145 16.40 17.65 0.48
CA ASP A 145 17.41 18.42 -0.27
C ASP A 145 17.05 19.91 -0.36
N VAL A 146 15.81 20.26 -0.01
CA VAL A 146 15.32 21.63 -0.06
C VAL A 146 16.13 22.52 0.89
N ARG A 147 16.58 23.67 0.38
CA ARG A 147 17.28 24.71 1.14
C ARG A 147 16.61 26.05 0.89
N ARG A 148 16.30 26.77 1.97
CA ARG A 148 15.72 28.12 1.93
C ARG A 148 16.65 29.14 2.59
N PRO A 149 16.72 30.39 2.11
CA PRO A 149 17.52 31.42 2.76
C PRO A 149 17.08 31.63 4.21
N GLY A 150 18.04 31.64 5.15
CA GLY A 150 17.75 31.86 6.57
C GLY A 150 16.94 30.74 7.23
N MET A 151 16.88 29.54 6.63
CA MET A 151 16.17 28.39 7.19
C MET A 151 16.75 27.92 8.53
N LEU A 152 15.88 27.41 9.39
CA LEU A 152 16.23 26.68 10.62
C LEU A 152 15.80 25.22 10.50
N TYR A 153 16.32 24.39 11.39
CA TYR A 153 16.02 22.96 11.45
C TYR A 153 15.24 22.67 12.70
N ALA A 154 14.25 21.77 12.58
CA ALA A 154 13.48 21.31 13.72
C ALA A 154 13.48 19.78 13.80
N THR A 155 13.36 19.28 15.02
CA THR A 155 13.00 17.88 15.28
C THR A 155 11.97 17.82 16.41
N VAL A 156 11.20 16.74 16.49
CA VAL A 156 10.08 16.60 17.43
C VAL A 156 10.24 15.39 18.33
N ILE A 157 9.54 15.42 19.46
CA ILE A 157 9.28 14.28 20.33
C ILE A 157 7.81 14.29 20.77
N ARG A 158 7.19 13.10 20.83
CA ARG A 158 5.85 12.87 21.37
C ARG A 158 5.89 11.98 22.60
N ALA A 159 4.75 11.88 23.28
CA ALA A 159 4.57 10.96 24.39
C ALA A 159 4.83 9.51 23.94
N PRO A 160 5.59 8.70 24.71
CA PRO A 160 5.81 7.30 24.39
C PRO A 160 4.53 6.46 24.30
N VAL A 161 3.55 6.75 25.16
CA VAL A 161 2.25 6.08 25.19
C VAL A 161 1.24 6.89 24.38
N PHE A 162 0.59 6.25 23.39
CA PHE A 162 -0.42 6.90 22.58
C PHE A 162 -1.62 7.36 23.42
N GLY A 163 -2.11 8.58 23.13
CA GLY A 163 -3.20 9.21 23.88
C GLY A 163 -2.73 10.07 25.07
N ALA A 164 -1.49 9.92 25.52
CA ALA A 164 -0.93 10.83 26.53
C ALA A 164 -0.64 12.22 25.94
N THR A 165 -0.75 13.24 26.78
CA THR A 165 -0.52 14.65 26.49
C THR A 165 0.61 15.21 27.35
N ILE A 166 1.00 16.46 27.08
CA ILE A 166 2.05 17.17 27.82
C ILE A 166 1.44 17.75 29.09
N VAL A 167 2.05 17.47 30.25
CA VAL A 167 1.72 18.11 31.53
C VAL A 167 2.65 19.28 31.79
N SER A 168 3.96 19.07 31.61
CA SER A 168 4.97 20.10 31.76
C SER A 168 6.23 19.80 30.95
N ILE A 169 6.95 20.84 30.56
CA ILE A 169 8.21 20.78 29.83
C ILE A 169 9.26 21.55 30.63
N ASP A 170 10.36 20.89 31.00
CA ASP A 170 11.60 21.54 31.40
C ASP A 170 12.59 21.51 30.23
N ASP A 171 12.78 22.67 29.62
CA ASP A 171 13.62 22.90 28.44
C ASP A 171 14.89 23.71 28.75
N GLN A 172 15.19 23.98 30.02
CA GLN A 172 16.29 24.88 30.40
C GLN A 172 17.64 24.38 29.92
N ALA A 173 17.86 23.06 29.94
CA ALA A 173 19.09 22.45 29.44
C ALA A 173 19.20 22.60 27.91
N ALA A 174 18.09 22.39 27.19
CA ALA A 174 18.05 22.52 25.73
C ALA A 174 18.36 23.95 25.29
N ARG A 175 17.75 24.95 25.94
CA ARG A 175 17.95 26.38 25.64
C ARG A 175 19.35 26.90 25.92
N LYS A 176 20.16 26.19 26.73
CA LYS A 176 21.56 26.54 27.00
C LYS A 176 22.52 26.04 25.90
N ILE A 177 22.07 25.15 25.02
CA ILE A 177 22.90 24.65 23.92
C ILE A 177 23.00 25.76 22.87
N GLU A 178 24.22 26.18 22.56
CA GLU A 178 24.48 27.16 21.50
C GLU A 178 23.88 26.69 20.16
N GLY A 179 23.16 27.58 19.49
CA GLY A 179 22.46 27.30 18.24
C GLY A 179 21.02 26.81 18.41
N VAL A 180 20.58 26.42 19.62
CA VAL A 180 19.15 26.21 19.90
C VAL A 180 18.45 27.57 19.91
N VAL A 181 17.45 27.71 19.04
CA VAL A 181 16.68 28.94 18.85
C VAL A 181 15.45 28.93 19.75
N ASP A 182 14.72 27.83 19.77
CA ASP A 182 13.50 27.73 20.56
C ASP A 182 13.11 26.27 20.86
N VAL A 183 12.26 26.10 21.86
CA VAL A 183 11.55 24.86 22.18
C VAL A 183 10.08 25.21 22.30
N ILE A 184 9.24 24.61 21.45
CA ILE A 184 7.82 24.94 21.41
C ILE A 184 6.95 23.68 21.52
N GLU A 185 5.83 23.83 22.20
CA GLU A 185 4.76 22.84 22.16
C GLU A 185 3.95 23.00 20.87
N LEU A 186 3.72 21.88 20.19
CA LEU A 186 2.87 21.78 19.03
C LEU A 186 1.55 21.11 19.41
N PRO A 187 0.41 21.68 19.00
CA PRO A 187 -0.88 21.08 19.25
C PRO A 187 -1.03 19.75 18.50
N GLN A 188 -2.08 19.02 18.82
CA GLN A 188 -2.47 17.84 18.06
C GLN A 188 -2.65 18.18 16.58
N ALA A 189 -2.02 17.40 15.70
CA ALA A 189 -2.34 17.44 14.27
C ALA A 189 -3.47 16.45 13.98
N GLN A 190 -4.46 16.89 13.22
CA GLN A 190 -5.59 16.07 12.79
C GLN A 190 -5.95 16.40 11.34
N SER A 191 -6.55 15.44 10.65
CA SER A 191 -7.09 15.64 9.32
C SER A 191 -8.18 14.62 9.06
N ASN A 192 -9.27 15.05 8.42
CA ASN A 192 -10.33 14.18 7.93
C ASN A 192 -10.13 13.97 6.42
N MET A 193 -9.42 12.90 6.05
CA MET A 193 -9.17 12.57 4.64
C MET A 193 -10.02 11.38 4.18
N MET A 194 -10.22 11.27 2.86
CA MET A 194 -10.92 10.16 2.22
C MET A 194 -10.31 8.77 2.55
N ILE A 195 -9.03 8.74 2.94
CA ILE A 195 -8.29 7.52 3.35
C ILE A 195 -8.33 7.30 4.88
N GLY A 196 -9.37 7.83 5.53
CA GLY A 196 -9.57 7.80 6.97
C GLY A 196 -8.97 9.01 7.68
N GLY A 197 -9.66 9.48 8.71
CA GLY A 197 -9.15 10.53 9.58
C GLY A 197 -7.95 10.06 10.39
N PHE A 198 -7.17 11.00 10.91
CA PHE A 198 -6.21 10.70 11.98
C PHE A 198 -6.16 11.86 12.97
N GLN A 199 -5.71 11.54 14.17
CA GLN A 199 -5.37 12.49 15.21
C GLN A 199 -4.05 12.03 15.83
N SER A 200 -3.14 12.97 16.02
CA SER A 200 -1.85 12.73 16.67
C SER A 200 -1.82 13.36 18.06
N SER A 201 -0.99 12.83 18.95
CA SER A 201 -0.69 13.50 20.24
C SER A 201 0.03 14.84 20.02
N PRO A 202 -0.05 15.77 20.98
CA PRO A 202 0.82 16.95 21.01
C PRO A 202 2.29 16.53 20.93
N ALA A 203 3.12 17.43 20.41
CA ALA A 203 4.55 17.19 20.28
C ALA A 203 5.35 18.36 20.85
N VAL A 204 6.59 18.13 21.25
CA VAL A 204 7.55 19.19 21.56
C VAL A 204 8.55 19.28 20.43
N ALA A 205 8.68 20.45 19.81
CA ALA A 205 9.65 20.73 18.77
C ALA A 205 10.85 21.48 19.36
N VAL A 206 12.06 21.04 19.00
CA VAL A 206 13.30 21.80 19.24
C VAL A 206 13.77 22.37 17.91
N ILE A 207 13.96 23.68 17.87
CA ILE A 207 14.38 24.44 16.69
C ILE A 207 15.80 24.94 16.89
N ALA A 208 16.65 24.75 15.89
CA ALA A 208 18.04 25.18 15.93
C ALA A 208 18.59 25.57 14.55
N ASP A 209 19.81 26.09 14.53
CA ASP A 209 20.56 26.41 13.31
C ASP A 209 21.03 25.19 12.50
N SER A 210 21.03 24.00 13.11
CA SER A 210 21.33 22.72 12.46
C SER A 210 20.47 21.59 13.01
N TYR A 211 20.25 20.55 12.21
CA TYR A 211 19.54 19.35 12.67
C TYR A 211 20.24 18.67 13.85
N TRP A 212 21.57 18.62 13.84
CA TRP A 212 22.35 18.01 14.93
C TRP A 212 22.15 18.75 16.25
N THR A 213 22.21 20.09 16.21
CA THR A 213 21.95 20.94 17.39
C THR A 213 20.52 20.74 17.91
N ALA A 214 19.52 20.73 17.02
CA ALA A 214 18.12 20.49 17.40
C ALA A 214 17.95 19.11 18.07
N LYS A 215 18.58 18.06 17.50
CA LYS A 215 18.57 16.71 18.07
C LYS A 215 19.21 16.68 19.45
N LYS A 216 20.34 17.35 19.65
CA LYS A 216 21.02 17.46 20.95
C LYS A 216 20.17 18.18 21.99
N GLY A 217 19.50 19.28 21.61
CA GLY A 217 18.54 19.95 22.48
C GLY A 217 17.39 19.03 22.90
N ARG A 218 16.80 18.30 21.94
CA ARG A 218 15.71 17.35 22.20
C ARG A 218 16.12 16.26 23.20
N GLU A 219 17.35 15.74 23.10
CA GLU A 219 17.90 14.72 24.02
C GLU A 219 18.03 15.22 25.48
N THR A 220 17.98 16.53 25.73
CA THR A 220 18.07 17.12 27.08
C THR A 220 16.73 17.54 27.69
N LEU A 221 15.63 17.42 26.94
CA LEU A 221 14.31 17.77 27.44
C LEU A 221 13.88 16.82 28.56
N ASN A 222 13.33 17.38 29.63
CA ASN A 222 12.64 16.63 30.66
C ASN A 222 11.14 16.95 30.58
N ILE A 223 10.35 16.01 30.08
CA ILE A 223 8.92 16.21 29.81
C ILE A 223 8.12 15.30 30.73
N THR A 224 7.16 15.88 31.45
CA THR A 224 6.16 15.12 32.19
C THR A 224 4.96 14.89 31.28
N TRP A 225 4.65 13.63 31.01
CA TRP A 225 3.49 13.23 30.22
C TRP A 225 2.32 12.88 31.14
N SER A 226 1.09 13.01 30.64
CA SER A 226 -0.11 12.62 31.39
C SER A 226 -0.19 11.11 31.58
N ASP A 227 -0.69 10.67 32.73
CA ASP A 227 -1.06 9.26 32.92
C ASP A 227 -2.22 8.86 32.01
N VAL A 228 -2.13 7.67 31.41
CA VAL A 228 -3.20 7.05 30.63
C VAL A 228 -3.39 5.61 31.09
N ASP A 229 -4.64 5.14 31.17
CA ASP A 229 -5.03 3.78 31.60
C ASP A 229 -4.61 2.66 30.61
N LEU A 230 -3.62 2.98 29.78
CA LEU A 230 -3.04 2.14 28.74
C LEU A 230 -1.56 1.89 29.00
N ALA A 231 -0.96 2.58 29.98
CA ALA A 231 0.46 2.49 30.33
C ALA A 231 0.89 1.14 30.93
N ALA A 232 -0.05 0.21 31.16
CA ALA A 232 0.24 -1.16 31.59
C ALA A 232 0.04 -2.20 30.47
N ARG A 233 -0.34 -1.78 29.26
CA ARG A 233 -0.67 -2.70 28.16
C ARG A 233 0.58 -3.25 27.48
N SER A 234 0.61 -4.55 27.25
CA SER A 234 1.63 -5.23 26.45
C SER A 234 1.05 -5.88 25.18
N SER A 235 1.91 -6.25 24.23
CA SER A 235 1.50 -7.08 23.08
C SER A 235 0.88 -8.41 23.51
N THR A 236 1.36 -9.00 24.62
CA THR A 236 0.78 -10.23 25.18
C THR A 236 -0.66 -10.02 25.62
N ASP A 237 -0.96 -8.90 26.29
CA ASP A 237 -2.33 -8.57 26.71
C ASP A 237 -3.25 -8.33 25.51
N ILE A 238 -2.74 -7.67 24.47
CA ILE A 238 -3.48 -7.40 23.23
C ILE A 238 -3.88 -8.70 22.54
N PHE A 239 -2.95 -9.66 22.35
CA PHE A 239 -3.30 -10.95 21.74
C PHE A 239 -4.20 -11.81 22.64
N ALA A 240 -4.06 -11.72 23.96
CA ALA A 240 -4.99 -12.37 24.88
C ALA A 240 -6.41 -11.79 24.76
N GLN A 241 -6.55 -10.47 24.60
CA GLN A 241 -7.81 -9.80 24.31
C GLN A 241 -8.39 -10.29 22.97
N PHE A 242 -7.59 -10.34 21.91
CA PHE A 242 -8.06 -10.81 20.59
C PHE A 242 -8.62 -12.24 20.64
N ALA A 243 -7.90 -13.15 21.29
CA ALA A 243 -8.33 -14.54 21.44
C ALA A 243 -9.64 -14.64 22.24
N LYS A 244 -9.78 -13.83 23.30
CA LYS A 244 -11.01 -13.75 24.10
C LYS A 244 -12.19 -13.25 23.25
N ASP A 245 -12.01 -12.16 22.53
CA ASP A 245 -13.09 -11.51 21.77
C ASP A 245 -13.55 -12.38 20.60
N ILE A 246 -12.62 -13.07 19.90
CA ILE A 246 -12.95 -14.08 18.88
C ILE A 246 -13.77 -15.22 19.47
N THR A 247 -13.41 -15.69 20.68
CA THR A 247 -14.10 -16.80 21.34
C THR A 247 -15.50 -16.39 21.84
N ALA A 248 -15.63 -15.18 22.37
CA ALA A 248 -16.91 -14.63 22.80
C ALA A 248 -17.86 -14.41 21.62
N SER A 249 -17.32 -14.03 20.45
CA SER A 249 -18.08 -13.78 19.23
C SER A 249 -19.21 -12.75 19.43
N GLU A 250 -19.06 -11.85 20.40
CA GLU A 250 -20.01 -10.79 20.69
C GLU A 250 -20.08 -9.83 19.49
N GLU A 251 -21.31 -9.52 19.06
CA GLU A 251 -21.59 -8.63 17.92
C GLU A 251 -20.83 -8.99 16.62
N ARG A 252 -20.47 -10.27 16.44
CA ARG A 252 -19.76 -10.73 15.24
C ARG A 252 -20.52 -10.32 13.97
N GLN A 253 -19.84 -9.62 13.09
CA GLN A 253 -20.35 -9.18 11.80
C GLN A 253 -19.90 -10.13 10.69
N SER A 254 -20.75 -10.34 9.68
CA SER A 254 -20.46 -11.24 8.57
C SER A 254 -19.92 -10.46 7.37
N ASP A 255 -18.80 -10.95 6.82
CA ASP A 255 -18.26 -10.54 5.52
C ASP A 255 -18.75 -11.45 4.39
N ARG A 256 -18.99 -12.72 4.72
CA ARG A 256 -19.57 -13.70 3.81
C ARG A 256 -20.31 -14.78 4.60
N LEU A 257 -21.55 -15.04 4.20
CA LEU A 257 -22.29 -16.22 4.61
C LEU A 257 -22.82 -16.92 3.35
N GLN A 258 -22.43 -18.16 3.14
CA GLN A 258 -22.83 -18.96 1.98
C GLN A 258 -23.08 -20.41 2.44
N GLY A 259 -24.18 -21.02 1.98
CA GLY A 259 -24.50 -22.39 2.34
C GLY A 259 -24.78 -22.56 3.85
N ASP A 260 -24.71 -23.80 4.33
CA ASP A 260 -24.98 -24.17 5.73
C ASP A 260 -23.70 -24.75 6.35
N THR A 261 -22.87 -23.89 6.96
CA THR A 261 -21.62 -24.29 7.61
C THR A 261 -21.84 -25.24 8.79
N PRO A 262 -22.82 -25.04 9.71
CA PRO A 262 -23.09 -25.99 10.79
C PRO A 262 -23.32 -27.42 10.29
N THR A 263 -24.20 -27.61 9.31
CA THR A 263 -24.50 -28.94 8.78
C THR A 263 -23.29 -29.54 8.05
N GLN A 264 -22.55 -28.74 7.29
CA GLN A 264 -21.36 -29.24 6.60
C GLN A 264 -20.23 -29.64 7.56
N PHE A 265 -20.08 -28.97 8.71
CA PHE A 265 -19.13 -29.40 9.74
C PHE A 265 -19.55 -30.70 10.44
N LEU A 266 -20.85 -30.92 10.65
CA LEU A 266 -21.36 -32.20 11.17
C LEU A 266 -21.13 -33.36 10.19
N ASN A 267 -21.15 -33.09 8.89
CA ASN A 267 -20.88 -34.07 7.83
C ASN A 267 -19.38 -34.27 7.53
N ALA A 268 -18.50 -33.44 8.10
CA ALA A 268 -17.07 -33.57 7.87
C ALA A 268 -16.53 -34.79 8.62
N SER A 269 -15.74 -35.63 7.92
CA SER A 269 -15.02 -36.74 8.55
C SER A 269 -13.84 -36.26 9.38
N LYS A 270 -13.31 -35.07 9.07
CA LYS A 270 -12.26 -34.40 9.83
C LYS A 270 -12.43 -32.88 9.79
N VAL A 271 -12.22 -32.26 10.95
CA VAL A 271 -12.19 -30.81 11.12
C VAL A 271 -10.78 -30.38 11.47
N ILE A 272 -10.29 -29.35 10.79
CA ILE A 272 -9.00 -28.70 11.03
C ILE A 272 -9.28 -27.32 11.62
N GLU A 273 -8.59 -26.97 12.70
CA GLU A 273 -8.69 -25.66 13.36
C GLU A 273 -7.30 -25.05 13.56
N ALA A 274 -7.19 -23.74 13.39
CA ALA A 274 -5.94 -23.01 13.58
C ALA A 274 -6.19 -21.54 13.93
N ASP A 275 -5.39 -21.01 14.86
CA ASP A 275 -5.27 -19.58 15.13
C ASP A 275 -4.01 -19.04 14.43
N TYR A 276 -4.14 -17.93 13.72
CA TYR A 276 -3.02 -17.22 13.10
C TYR A 276 -2.91 -15.80 13.66
N THR A 277 -1.67 -15.32 13.82
CA THR A 277 -1.40 -13.97 14.30
C THR A 277 -0.35 -13.26 13.46
N VAL A 278 -0.51 -11.94 13.33
CA VAL A 278 0.50 -11.04 12.77
C VAL A 278 0.70 -9.85 13.70
N PRO A 279 1.93 -9.33 13.83
CA PRO A 279 2.23 -8.23 14.74
C PRO A 279 1.94 -6.88 14.08
N PHE A 280 2.07 -5.83 14.90
CA PHE A 280 2.17 -4.47 14.38
C PHE A 280 3.40 -4.34 13.49
N LEU A 281 3.32 -3.53 12.43
CA LEU A 281 4.47 -3.21 11.58
C LEU A 281 4.60 -1.71 11.37
N ALA A 282 5.83 -1.23 11.46
CA ALA A 282 6.23 0.08 10.95
C ALA A 282 6.53 0.01 9.44
N HIS A 283 6.41 1.15 8.77
CA HIS A 283 6.66 1.30 7.34
C HIS A 283 8.15 1.37 7.00
N THR A 284 8.93 1.99 7.89
CA THR A 284 10.39 2.14 7.77
C THR A 284 10.84 2.64 6.39
N CYS A 285 10.27 3.75 5.93
CA CYS A 285 10.77 4.44 4.73
C CYS A 285 12.27 4.76 4.90
N MET A 286 13.07 4.69 3.82
CA MET A 286 14.51 4.95 3.93
C MET A 286 14.78 6.42 4.28
N GLU A 287 14.00 7.32 3.68
CA GLU A 287 13.96 8.73 4.06
C GLU A 287 12.93 8.93 5.21
N PRO A 288 13.37 9.30 6.43
CA PRO A 288 12.47 9.64 7.53
C PRO A 288 11.51 10.77 7.16
N LEU A 289 10.48 10.97 7.98
CA LEU A 289 9.52 12.04 7.76
C LEU A 289 10.18 13.40 7.86
N ASN A 290 9.90 14.22 6.85
CA ASN A 290 10.45 15.54 6.74
C ASN A 290 9.56 16.42 5.86
N ALA A 291 9.55 17.71 6.16
CA ALA A 291 8.91 18.72 5.34
C ALA A 291 9.61 20.06 5.56
N THR A 292 9.68 20.87 4.51
CA THR A 292 10.14 22.26 4.62
C THR A 292 8.94 23.18 4.46
N ALA A 293 8.75 24.13 5.36
CA ALA A 293 7.68 25.12 5.27
C ALA A 293 8.22 26.54 5.42
N GLU A 294 7.63 27.47 4.68
CA GLU A 294 7.94 28.90 4.73
C GLU A 294 6.64 29.69 4.69
N ILE A 295 6.48 30.64 5.60
CA ILE A 295 5.32 31.52 5.64
C ILE A 295 5.77 32.96 5.44
N SER A 296 5.25 33.60 4.39
CA SER A 296 5.52 35.00 4.08
C SER A 296 4.26 35.67 3.53
N ASN A 297 3.99 36.91 3.95
CA ASN A 297 2.87 37.72 3.44
C ASN A 297 1.49 37.00 3.47
N GLY A 298 1.24 36.19 4.50
CA GLY A 298 0.00 35.41 4.63
C GLY A 298 -0.13 34.21 3.68
N GLN A 299 0.96 33.83 3.00
CA GLN A 299 1.05 32.64 2.16
C GLN A 299 1.97 31.61 2.80
N CYS A 300 1.64 30.33 2.66
CA CYS A 300 2.45 29.20 3.08
C CYS A 300 2.96 28.44 1.86
N GLU A 301 4.28 28.31 1.74
CA GLU A 301 4.89 27.35 0.82
C GLU A 301 5.34 26.12 1.61
N ILE A 302 5.06 24.92 1.08
CA ILE A 302 5.50 23.66 1.68
C ILE A 302 6.14 22.75 0.64
N TRP A 303 7.36 22.29 0.91
CA TRP A 303 8.07 21.30 0.12
C TRP A 303 8.05 19.95 0.85
N VAL A 304 7.48 18.93 0.21
CA VAL A 304 7.24 17.64 0.85
C VAL A 304 7.19 16.52 -0.18
N GLY A 305 7.68 15.34 0.18
CA GLY A 305 7.49 14.12 -0.61
C GLY A 305 6.31 13.33 -0.07
N CYS A 306 5.15 13.42 -0.71
CA CYS A 306 3.91 12.82 -0.18
C CYS A 306 3.08 12.06 -1.22
N GLN A 307 2.23 11.14 -0.75
CA GLN A 307 1.37 10.29 -1.59
C GLN A 307 0.01 10.93 -1.95
N ASN A 308 -0.33 12.04 -1.27
CA ASN A 308 -1.59 12.77 -1.45
C ASN A 308 -1.35 14.30 -1.40
N PRO A 309 -0.77 14.90 -2.45
CA PRO A 309 -0.40 16.33 -2.47
C PRO A 309 -1.57 17.27 -2.17
N LEU A 310 -2.75 17.03 -2.76
CA LEU A 310 -3.90 17.91 -2.58
C LEU A 310 -4.50 17.80 -1.17
N GLY A 311 -4.56 16.59 -0.60
CA GLY A 311 -4.97 16.41 0.80
C GLY A 311 -3.98 17.04 1.79
N PHE A 312 -2.68 16.99 1.52
CA PHE A 312 -1.67 17.63 2.36
C PHE A 312 -1.82 19.16 2.34
N ARG A 313 -1.99 19.74 1.15
CA ARG A 313 -2.23 21.18 0.98
C ARG A 313 -3.44 21.64 1.80
N LYS A 314 -4.55 20.91 1.68
CA LYS A 314 -5.78 21.17 2.43
C LYS A 314 -5.56 21.08 3.94
N ALA A 315 -4.95 20.00 4.42
CA ALA A 315 -4.72 19.79 5.84
C ALA A 315 -3.80 20.87 6.46
N VAL A 316 -2.81 21.35 5.71
CA VAL A 316 -1.97 22.48 6.14
C VAL A 316 -2.77 23.77 6.19
N ALA A 317 -3.62 24.06 5.20
CA ALA A 317 -4.48 25.24 5.19
C ALA A 317 -5.42 25.28 6.41
N GLU A 318 -6.09 24.15 6.68
CA GLU A 318 -6.95 23.96 7.86
C GLU A 318 -6.17 24.20 9.17
N ALA A 319 -5.00 23.58 9.32
CA ALA A 319 -4.17 23.71 10.52
C ALA A 319 -3.63 25.13 10.75
N LEU A 320 -3.42 25.90 9.68
CA LEU A 320 -3.00 27.31 9.76
C LEU A 320 -4.18 28.29 9.87
N SER A 321 -5.41 27.80 9.67
CA SER A 321 -6.65 28.58 9.57
C SER A 321 -6.59 29.63 8.45
N VAL A 322 -6.16 29.20 7.26
CA VAL A 322 -6.11 30.02 6.04
C VAL A 322 -6.85 29.32 4.89
N ASP A 323 -7.20 30.06 3.85
CA ASP A 323 -7.78 29.50 2.64
C ASP A 323 -6.78 28.59 1.91
N GLU A 324 -7.27 27.54 1.24
CA GLU A 324 -6.41 26.58 0.51
C GLU A 324 -5.57 27.25 -0.59
N ASP A 325 -6.06 28.35 -1.17
CA ASP A 325 -5.35 29.14 -2.18
C ASP A 325 -4.13 29.90 -1.62
N LYS A 326 -4.03 30.04 -0.30
CA LYS A 326 -2.85 30.59 0.41
C LYS A 326 -1.76 29.57 0.64
N VAL A 327 -2.01 28.29 0.35
CA VAL A 327 -1.02 27.22 0.52
C VAL A 327 -0.56 26.72 -0.84
N THR A 328 0.74 26.84 -1.13
CA THR A 328 1.37 26.23 -2.29
C THR A 328 2.18 25.02 -1.84
N LEU A 329 1.87 23.85 -2.41
CA LEU A 329 2.61 22.62 -2.12
C LEU A 329 3.50 22.22 -3.31
N HIS A 330 4.79 22.08 -3.04
CA HIS A 330 5.81 21.61 -3.96
C HIS A 330 6.10 20.14 -3.68
N ASN A 331 5.50 19.25 -4.47
CA ASN A 331 5.68 17.80 -4.27
C ASN A 331 7.06 17.35 -4.79
N GLN A 332 7.94 16.97 -3.88
CA GLN A 332 9.29 16.49 -4.18
C GLN A 332 9.31 14.97 -4.37
N LEU A 333 10.45 14.43 -4.82
CA LEU A 333 10.68 12.99 -4.72
C LEU A 333 10.67 12.54 -3.25
N MET A 334 10.31 11.29 -2.99
CA MET A 334 10.27 10.71 -1.65
C MET A 334 11.07 9.42 -1.58
N GLY A 335 11.83 9.21 -0.51
CA GLY A 335 12.62 8.01 -0.24
C GLY A 335 11.80 6.86 0.36
N GLY A 336 10.68 6.53 -0.29
CA GLY A 336 9.69 5.58 0.19
C GLY A 336 8.46 6.26 0.78
N GLY A 337 7.33 5.56 0.73
CA GLY A 337 6.07 6.02 1.29
C GLY A 337 5.30 4.88 1.94
N PHE A 338 5.08 3.80 1.19
CA PHE A 338 4.45 2.54 1.64
C PHE A 338 3.12 2.69 2.38
N GLY A 339 2.49 3.87 2.28
CA GLY A 339 1.30 4.25 3.02
C GLY A 339 1.56 5.27 4.14
N ARG A 340 2.74 5.30 4.78
CA ARG A 340 3.08 6.28 5.82
C ARG A 340 3.01 7.73 5.34
N LYS A 341 3.58 8.00 4.16
CA LYS A 341 3.60 9.36 3.57
C LYS A 341 2.27 9.74 2.91
N SER A 342 1.18 9.03 3.23
CA SER A 342 -0.19 9.48 3.00
C SER A 342 -0.77 10.27 4.18
N ARG A 343 -0.10 10.31 5.34
CA ARG A 343 -0.53 11.08 6.52
C ARG A 343 0.20 12.44 6.59
N PRO A 344 -0.51 13.58 6.68
CA PRO A 344 0.08 14.92 6.63
C PRO A 344 0.60 15.46 7.98
N ASP A 345 0.70 14.64 9.03
CA ASP A 345 1.06 15.09 10.38
C ASP A 345 2.37 15.88 10.43
N TYR A 346 3.41 15.39 9.74
CA TYR A 346 4.71 16.07 9.68
C TYR A 346 4.69 17.35 8.82
N ALA A 347 3.84 17.42 7.81
CA ALA A 347 3.65 18.62 6.99
C ALA A 347 2.95 19.74 7.79
N ILE A 348 1.92 19.37 8.56
CA ILE A 348 1.23 20.27 9.49
C ILE A 348 2.19 20.82 10.54
N GLN A 349 2.99 19.94 11.17
CA GLN A 349 3.98 20.36 12.17
C GLN A 349 4.99 21.36 11.59
N ALA A 350 5.56 21.08 10.41
CA ALA A 350 6.51 22.01 9.78
C ALA A 350 5.91 23.40 9.56
N ALA A 351 4.67 23.47 9.07
CA ALA A 351 3.96 24.73 8.85
C ALA A 351 3.65 25.48 10.17
N GLN A 352 3.25 24.76 11.21
CA GLN A 352 3.01 25.34 12.54
C GLN A 352 4.29 25.92 13.15
N ILE A 353 5.41 25.20 13.06
CA ILE A 353 6.71 25.69 13.53
C ILE A 353 7.14 26.93 12.74
N ALA A 354 7.01 26.90 11.40
CA ALA A 354 7.35 28.05 10.55
C ALA A 354 6.50 29.29 10.90
N LYS A 355 5.21 29.10 11.22
CA LYS A 355 4.32 30.19 11.69
C LYS A 355 4.78 30.76 13.03
N ALA A 356 5.15 29.90 13.97
CA ALA A 356 5.56 30.31 15.31
C ALA A 356 6.89 31.07 15.32
N VAL A 357 7.87 30.61 14.53
CA VAL A 357 9.24 31.17 14.52
C VAL A 357 9.39 32.32 13.51
N GLY A 358 8.52 32.42 12.50
CA GLY A 358 8.58 33.46 11.48
C GLY A 358 9.78 33.33 10.54
N ARG A 359 10.32 32.11 10.38
CA ARG A 359 11.43 31.77 9.48
C ARG A 359 11.12 30.46 8.74
N PRO A 360 11.76 30.19 7.57
CA PRO A 360 11.66 28.89 6.93
C PRO A 360 12.16 27.78 7.87
N ILE A 361 11.44 26.67 7.92
CA ILE A 361 11.74 25.51 8.79
C ILE A 361 11.83 24.25 7.95
N GLN A 362 12.93 23.50 8.08
CA GLN A 362 12.97 22.09 7.69
C GLN A 362 12.80 21.22 8.93
N LEU A 363 11.64 20.58 9.05
CA LEU A 363 11.38 19.58 10.07
C LEU A 363 11.95 18.23 9.62
N ILE A 364 12.68 17.56 10.50
CA ILE A 364 13.20 16.20 10.31
C ILE A 364 12.87 15.38 11.55
N TRP A 365 12.08 14.32 11.38
CA TRP A 365 11.89 13.32 12.43
C TRP A 365 13.16 12.46 12.53
N SER A 366 13.57 12.17 13.76
CA SER A 366 14.59 11.12 13.97
C SER A 366 14.03 9.77 13.54
N ARG A 367 14.90 8.81 13.20
CA ARG A 367 14.45 7.44 12.87
C ARG A 367 13.72 6.81 14.06
N GLU A 368 14.21 7.07 15.26
CA GLU A 368 13.63 6.58 16.51
C GLU A 368 12.22 7.11 16.72
N GLU A 369 12.00 8.40 16.43
CA GLU A 369 10.66 9.00 16.48
C GLU A 369 9.76 8.48 15.35
N ASP A 370 10.29 8.35 14.13
CA ASP A 370 9.58 7.82 12.95
C ASP A 370 9.05 6.42 13.18
N ILE A 371 9.84 5.54 13.81
CA ILE A 371 9.39 4.19 14.16
C ILE A 371 8.45 4.18 15.36
N ARG A 372 8.76 4.90 16.44
CA ARG A 372 7.94 4.87 17.69
C ARG A 372 6.62 5.62 17.59
N GLN A 373 6.50 6.54 16.64
CA GLN A 373 5.30 7.33 16.38
C GLN A 373 4.77 7.11 14.96
N ASP A 374 5.02 5.93 14.40
CA ASP A 374 4.43 5.52 13.13
C ASP A 374 2.89 5.43 13.25
N PHE A 375 2.24 5.33 12.11
CA PHE A 375 0.90 4.75 12.02
C PHE A 375 1.08 3.32 11.58
N TYR A 376 0.71 2.35 12.40
CA TYR A 376 1.14 0.97 12.23
C TYR A 376 0.17 0.19 11.36
N ARG A 377 0.70 -0.78 10.60
CA ARG A 377 -0.12 -1.92 10.20
C ARG A 377 -0.60 -2.58 11.50
N PRO A 378 -1.91 -2.80 11.70
CA PRO A 378 -2.38 -3.31 12.98
C PRO A 378 -1.91 -4.75 13.21
N ALA A 379 -1.71 -5.11 14.47
CA ALA A 379 -1.68 -6.51 14.87
C ALA A 379 -3.08 -7.09 14.75
N ILE A 380 -3.19 -8.30 14.21
CA ILE A 380 -4.47 -8.97 13.96
C ILE A 380 -4.33 -10.47 14.27
N GLN A 381 -5.39 -11.06 14.78
CA GLN A 381 -5.57 -12.50 14.92
C GLN A 381 -6.78 -12.98 14.10
N SER A 382 -6.68 -14.18 13.54
CA SER A 382 -7.82 -14.86 12.94
C SER A 382 -7.84 -16.34 13.29
N ARG A 383 -9.02 -16.85 13.68
CA ARG A 383 -9.29 -18.25 13.94
C ARG A 383 -10.00 -18.88 12.75
N PHE A 384 -9.48 -20.01 12.28
CA PHE A 384 -10.02 -20.76 11.15
C PHE A 384 -10.54 -22.13 11.56
N LYS A 385 -11.52 -22.59 10.79
CA LYS A 385 -12.07 -23.95 10.84
C LYS A 385 -12.37 -24.44 9.42
N GLY A 386 -11.94 -25.65 9.11
CA GLY A 386 -12.09 -26.28 7.80
C GLY A 386 -12.59 -27.72 7.95
N GLY A 387 -13.69 -28.06 7.27
CA GLY A 387 -14.30 -29.38 7.33
C GLY A 387 -14.06 -30.14 6.03
N ILE A 388 -13.43 -31.31 6.11
CA ILE A 388 -13.19 -32.18 4.95
C ILE A 388 -13.99 -33.49 5.05
N ASP A 389 -14.39 -34.04 3.91
CA ASP A 389 -15.00 -35.39 3.83
C ASP A 389 -13.95 -36.51 3.68
N GLU A 390 -14.40 -37.76 3.66
CA GLU A 390 -13.54 -38.95 3.49
C GLU A 390 -12.75 -38.96 2.17
N SER A 391 -13.22 -38.26 1.14
CA SER A 391 -12.51 -38.10 -0.15
C SER A 391 -11.47 -36.96 -0.12
N GLY A 392 -11.38 -36.25 1.01
CA GLY A 392 -10.57 -35.06 1.18
C GLY A 392 -11.10 -33.87 0.38
N LYS A 393 -12.41 -33.76 0.17
CA LYS A 393 -13.05 -32.55 -0.38
C LYS A 393 -13.35 -31.58 0.76
N LEU A 394 -13.05 -30.30 0.57
CA LEU A 394 -13.39 -29.23 1.51
C LEU A 394 -14.89 -28.90 1.42
N LEU A 395 -15.62 -29.20 2.48
CA LEU A 395 -17.06 -29.00 2.59
C LEU A 395 -17.41 -27.61 3.14
N ALA A 396 -16.70 -27.20 4.20
CA ALA A 396 -16.96 -25.98 4.95
C ALA A 396 -15.67 -25.21 5.23
N TRP A 397 -15.77 -23.88 5.18
CA TRP A 397 -14.73 -22.95 5.58
C TRP A 397 -15.35 -21.91 6.52
N GLU A 398 -14.74 -21.71 7.67
CA GLU A 398 -15.15 -20.67 8.60
C GLU A 398 -13.92 -19.95 9.12
N ASN A 399 -14.02 -18.62 9.25
CA ASN A 399 -13.07 -17.88 10.04
C ASN A 399 -13.67 -16.63 10.70
N THR A 400 -13.11 -16.30 11.86
CA THR A 400 -13.40 -15.07 12.59
C THR A 400 -12.09 -14.35 12.89
N TYR A 401 -12.02 -13.05 12.57
CA TYR A 401 -10.84 -12.22 12.84
C TYR A 401 -11.21 -10.96 13.64
N VAL A 402 -10.22 -10.28 14.21
CA VAL A 402 -10.42 -9.00 14.90
C VAL A 402 -10.25 -7.81 13.97
N ASN A 403 -11.01 -6.74 14.20
CA ASN A 403 -10.82 -5.40 13.62
C ASN A 403 -10.75 -5.34 12.08
N LYS A 404 -11.90 -5.41 11.42
CA LYS A 404 -12.00 -5.18 9.98
C LYS A 404 -11.53 -3.77 9.59
N ALA A 405 -10.70 -3.70 8.55
CA ALA A 405 -10.40 -2.48 7.83
C ALA A 405 -10.61 -2.69 6.31
N GLU A 406 -9.88 -1.94 5.49
CA GLU A 406 -10.04 -1.90 4.04
C GLU A 406 -8.86 -2.58 3.34
N PRO A 407 -9.02 -3.12 2.12
CA PRO A 407 -10.28 -3.26 1.38
C PRO A 407 -11.20 -4.35 1.96
N THR A 408 -12.51 -4.12 1.92
CA THR A 408 -13.52 -5.09 2.42
C THR A 408 -13.43 -6.50 1.84
N GLU A 409 -12.84 -6.69 0.66
CA GLU A 409 -12.66 -7.99 0.01
C GLU A 409 -11.47 -8.80 0.53
N ALA A 410 -10.56 -8.21 1.32
CA ALA A 410 -9.33 -8.86 1.78
C ALA A 410 -9.51 -10.22 2.49
N PRO A 411 -10.53 -10.44 3.35
CA PRO A 411 -10.72 -11.74 4.01
C PRO A 411 -11.36 -12.81 3.10
N LEU A 412 -11.83 -12.46 1.90
CA LEU A 412 -12.55 -13.39 1.03
C LEU A 412 -11.60 -14.35 0.31
N ILE A 413 -12.07 -15.57 0.06
CA ILE A 413 -11.28 -16.62 -0.59
C ILE A 413 -11.71 -16.84 -2.06
N PRO A 414 -10.78 -17.14 -2.98
CA PRO A 414 -11.12 -17.43 -4.38
C PRO A 414 -11.60 -18.88 -4.59
N TYR A 415 -11.49 -19.73 -3.57
CA TYR A 415 -11.72 -21.17 -3.63
C TYR A 415 -13.21 -21.54 -3.59
N ALA A 416 -13.59 -22.51 -4.43
CA ALA A 416 -14.95 -23.05 -4.50
C ALA A 416 -15.24 -23.96 -3.29
N VAL A 417 -15.70 -23.36 -2.20
CA VAL A 417 -16.20 -24.06 -1.01
C VAL A 417 -17.71 -23.84 -0.91
N GLY A 418 -18.47 -24.93 -0.78
CA GLY A 418 -19.94 -24.92 -0.82
C GLY A 418 -20.57 -24.16 0.36
N ALA A 419 -20.01 -24.31 1.56
CA ALA A 419 -20.41 -23.58 2.75
C ALA A 419 -19.27 -22.70 3.30
N GLN A 420 -19.53 -21.41 3.52
CA GLN A 420 -18.57 -20.44 4.01
C GLN A 420 -19.21 -19.52 5.06
N ASP A 421 -18.51 -19.28 6.17
CA ASP A 421 -18.85 -18.26 7.16
C ASP A 421 -17.60 -17.46 7.54
N ILE A 422 -17.45 -16.30 6.94
CA ILE A 422 -16.33 -15.38 7.16
C ILE A 422 -16.87 -14.13 7.83
N GLY A 423 -16.23 -13.72 8.91
CA GLY A 423 -16.68 -12.56 9.67
C GLY A 423 -15.64 -12.07 10.66
N HIS A 424 -16.01 -11.03 11.41
CA HIS A 424 -15.10 -10.37 12.32
C HIS A 424 -15.80 -9.88 13.58
N VAL A 425 -14.99 -9.63 14.60
CA VAL A 425 -15.38 -8.99 15.85
C VAL A 425 -14.56 -7.72 16.07
N SER A 426 -15.09 -6.80 16.88
CA SER A 426 -14.35 -5.60 17.30
C SER A 426 -13.42 -5.94 18.45
N SER A 427 -12.17 -5.47 18.40
CA SER A 427 -11.20 -5.60 19.49
C SER A 427 -10.16 -4.47 19.44
N PRO A 428 -10.58 -3.21 19.69
CA PRO A 428 -9.73 -2.04 19.45
C PRO A 428 -8.49 -2.02 20.35
N THR A 429 -7.42 -1.41 19.84
CA THR A 429 -6.18 -1.15 20.59
C THR A 429 -5.88 0.35 20.58
N HIS A 430 -5.02 0.81 21.49
CA HIS A 430 -4.60 2.21 21.55
C HIS A 430 -3.54 2.60 20.50
N VAL A 431 -3.02 1.62 19.74
CA VAL A 431 -1.97 1.84 18.75
C VAL A 431 -2.56 2.43 17.47
N PRO A 432 -2.02 3.57 16.95
CA PRO A 432 -2.57 4.23 15.77
C PRO A 432 -2.53 3.37 14.51
N PHE A 433 -3.63 3.36 13.76
CA PHE A 433 -3.74 2.64 12.50
C PHE A 433 -3.14 3.42 11.31
N GLY A 434 -2.28 2.74 10.55
CA GLY A 434 -1.75 3.18 9.27
C GLY A 434 -1.96 2.14 8.19
N ALA A 435 -2.46 2.59 7.03
CA ALA A 435 -2.46 1.76 5.84
C ALA A 435 -1.00 1.45 5.47
N TRP A 436 -0.58 0.20 5.63
CA TRP A 436 0.72 -0.32 5.20
C TRP A 436 0.56 -0.98 3.83
N ARG A 437 1.63 -1.17 3.07
CA ARG A 437 1.54 -1.69 1.68
C ARG A 437 0.67 -2.96 1.59
N SER A 438 -0.40 -2.89 0.80
CA SER A 438 -1.43 -3.93 0.60
C SER A 438 -2.48 -4.04 1.71
N VAL A 439 -2.43 -3.17 2.70
CA VAL A 439 -3.40 -3.01 3.80
C VAL A 439 -3.80 -4.39 4.37
N ASP A 440 -5.08 -4.71 4.43
CA ASP A 440 -5.59 -5.96 5.01
C ASP A 440 -5.20 -7.21 4.20
N HIS A 441 -4.99 -7.11 2.88
CA HIS A 441 -4.55 -8.26 2.09
C HIS A 441 -3.20 -8.83 2.57
N SER A 442 -2.31 -7.99 3.13
CA SER A 442 -1.01 -8.46 3.64
C SER A 442 -1.15 -9.43 4.83
N GLN A 443 -2.23 -9.34 5.58
CA GLN A 443 -2.49 -10.16 6.76
C GLN A 443 -3.36 -11.38 6.38
N HIS A 444 -4.48 -11.13 5.69
CA HIS A 444 -5.39 -12.18 5.24
C HIS A 444 -4.74 -13.13 4.22
N GLY A 445 -3.82 -12.64 3.39
CA GLY A 445 -3.03 -13.49 2.52
C GLY A 445 -2.26 -14.55 3.29
N PHE A 446 -1.57 -14.15 4.38
CA PHE A 446 -0.87 -15.10 5.25
C PHE A 446 -1.83 -16.11 5.88
N PHE A 447 -2.95 -15.65 6.43
CA PHE A 447 -3.92 -16.51 7.11
C PHE A 447 -4.55 -17.54 6.18
N THR A 448 -5.17 -17.08 5.10
CA THR A 448 -5.93 -17.91 4.17
C THR A 448 -5.04 -18.91 3.45
N GLU A 449 -3.89 -18.47 2.93
CA GLU A 449 -3.02 -19.34 2.13
C GLU A 449 -2.16 -20.29 2.96
N SER A 450 -1.95 -20.00 4.24
CA SER A 450 -1.36 -20.97 5.18
C SER A 450 -2.41 -22.00 5.60
N PHE A 451 -3.64 -21.58 5.89
CA PHE A 451 -4.69 -22.50 6.33
C PHE A 451 -5.14 -23.46 5.24
N ILE A 452 -5.33 -22.99 4.00
CA ILE A 452 -5.69 -23.87 2.89
C ILE A 452 -4.59 -24.91 2.59
N ASP A 453 -3.32 -24.58 2.87
CA ASP A 453 -2.20 -25.52 2.80
C ASP A 453 -2.28 -26.58 3.91
N GLU A 454 -2.62 -26.20 5.14
CA GLU A 454 -2.87 -27.15 6.23
C GLU A 454 -4.05 -28.09 5.91
N VAL A 455 -5.12 -27.57 5.32
CA VAL A 455 -6.25 -28.40 4.85
C VAL A 455 -5.77 -29.39 3.77
N ALA A 456 -5.00 -28.93 2.78
CA ALA A 456 -4.44 -29.82 1.75
C ALA A 456 -3.59 -30.94 2.38
N ASN A 457 -2.67 -30.59 3.29
CA ASN A 457 -1.82 -31.55 3.99
C ASN A 457 -2.64 -32.55 4.83
N ALA A 458 -3.72 -32.11 5.47
CA ALA A 458 -4.61 -32.98 6.24
C ALA A 458 -5.33 -34.04 5.38
N THR A 459 -5.43 -33.81 4.06
CA THR A 459 -5.96 -34.77 3.07
C THR A 459 -4.88 -35.64 2.41
N GLY A 460 -3.59 -35.37 2.67
CA GLY A 460 -2.47 -36.00 1.97
C GLY A 460 -2.33 -35.61 0.48
N LYS A 461 -3.08 -34.60 0.02
CA LYS A 461 -3.01 -34.10 -1.36
C LYS A 461 -1.92 -33.05 -1.48
N ASP A 462 -1.30 -33.00 -2.66
CA ASP A 462 -0.39 -31.91 -3.03
C ASP A 462 -1.10 -30.54 -2.98
N ALA A 463 -0.44 -29.56 -2.37
CA ALA A 463 -1.05 -28.27 -2.07
C ALA A 463 -1.37 -27.42 -3.32
N PHE A 464 -0.62 -27.59 -4.41
CA PHE A 464 -0.91 -26.95 -5.69
C PHE A 464 -2.11 -27.62 -6.36
N LYS A 465 -2.13 -28.96 -6.45
CA LYS A 465 -3.24 -29.73 -7.03
C LYS A 465 -4.54 -29.52 -6.27
N PHE A 466 -4.48 -29.42 -4.93
CA PHE A 466 -5.64 -29.10 -4.09
C PHE A 466 -6.26 -27.75 -4.46
N ARG A 467 -5.44 -26.71 -4.65
CA ARG A 467 -5.90 -25.39 -5.11
C ARG A 467 -6.46 -25.43 -6.53
N LEU A 468 -5.85 -26.20 -7.45
CA LEU A 468 -6.39 -26.37 -8.81
C LEU A 468 -7.82 -26.91 -8.79
N ASP A 469 -8.09 -27.92 -7.95
CA ASP A 469 -9.42 -28.51 -7.83
C ASP A 469 -10.46 -27.51 -7.35
N LEU A 470 -10.09 -26.61 -6.45
CA LEU A 470 -10.95 -25.57 -5.90
C LEU A 470 -11.10 -24.34 -6.81
N LEU A 471 -10.31 -24.22 -7.88
CA LEU A 471 -10.31 -23.07 -8.79
C LEU A 471 -10.85 -23.40 -10.19
N LYS A 472 -11.48 -24.57 -10.39
CA LYS A 472 -12.01 -25.04 -11.69
C LYS A 472 -12.87 -23.99 -12.42
N ASP A 473 -13.68 -23.25 -11.68
CA ASP A 473 -14.58 -22.21 -12.22
C ASP A 473 -13.93 -20.81 -12.28
N LYS A 474 -12.61 -20.72 -12.07
CA LYS A 474 -11.82 -19.48 -12.04
C LYS A 474 -10.63 -19.58 -13.01
N PRO A 475 -10.86 -19.58 -14.33
CA PRO A 475 -9.81 -19.79 -15.33
C PRO A 475 -8.66 -18.78 -15.25
N ARG A 476 -8.95 -17.53 -14.88
CA ARG A 476 -7.93 -16.48 -14.70
C ARG A 476 -6.98 -16.80 -13.54
N HIS A 477 -7.54 -17.18 -12.38
CA HIS A 477 -6.79 -17.62 -11.21
C HIS A 477 -5.98 -18.89 -11.49
N LEU A 478 -6.57 -19.87 -12.17
CA LEU A 478 -5.87 -21.09 -12.60
C LEU A 478 -4.67 -20.79 -13.48
N ALA A 479 -4.81 -19.87 -14.45
CA ALA A 479 -3.72 -19.52 -15.35
C ALA A 479 -2.52 -18.95 -14.59
N VAL A 480 -2.76 -18.07 -13.61
CA VAL A 480 -1.70 -17.48 -12.77
C VAL A 480 -1.05 -18.53 -11.86
N LEU A 481 -1.87 -19.37 -11.19
CA LEU A 481 -1.37 -20.41 -10.30
C LEU A 481 -0.52 -21.44 -11.05
N LYS A 482 -1.00 -21.93 -12.20
CA LYS A 482 -0.27 -22.87 -13.07
C LYS A 482 1.03 -22.26 -13.56
N ARG A 483 1.00 -21.01 -14.04
CA ARG A 483 2.19 -20.32 -14.52
C ARG A 483 3.29 -20.25 -13.47
N ALA A 484 2.95 -19.91 -12.22
CA ALA A 484 3.94 -19.88 -11.14
C ALA A 484 4.49 -21.28 -10.83
N ALA A 485 3.63 -22.30 -10.76
CA ALA A 485 4.04 -23.68 -10.49
C ALA A 485 4.93 -24.26 -11.61
N GLU A 486 4.61 -23.99 -12.87
CA GLU A 486 5.39 -24.41 -14.04
C GLU A 486 6.79 -23.80 -14.01
N GLU A 487 6.90 -22.48 -13.85
CA GLU A 487 8.20 -21.76 -13.83
C GLU A 487 9.04 -22.08 -12.58
N ALA A 488 8.39 -22.47 -11.49
CA ALA A 488 9.06 -22.98 -10.28
C ALA A 488 9.41 -24.47 -10.35
N ASN A 489 9.13 -25.15 -11.47
CA ASN A 489 9.30 -26.59 -11.63
C ASN A 489 8.67 -27.38 -10.47
N TRP A 490 7.41 -27.07 -10.11
CA TRP A 490 6.75 -27.57 -8.90
C TRP A 490 6.88 -29.09 -8.71
N GLU A 491 6.64 -29.87 -9.77
CA GLU A 491 6.67 -31.34 -9.73
C GLU A 491 8.09 -31.92 -9.57
N THR A 492 9.15 -31.10 -9.63
CA THR A 492 10.53 -31.56 -9.41
C THR A 492 10.81 -31.69 -7.91
N PRO A 493 11.12 -32.90 -7.41
CA PRO A 493 11.45 -33.11 -6.00
C PRO A 493 12.70 -32.32 -5.59
N LEU A 494 12.70 -31.81 -4.36
CA LEU A 494 13.87 -31.17 -3.77
C LEU A 494 14.62 -32.13 -2.84
N ALA A 495 15.91 -31.83 -2.60
CA ALA A 495 16.72 -32.56 -1.63
C ALA A 495 16.18 -32.38 -0.19
N LYS A 496 16.53 -33.31 0.70
CA LYS A 496 16.17 -33.23 2.13
C LYS A 496 16.62 -31.89 2.72
N GLY A 497 15.77 -31.29 3.56
CA GLY A 497 16.03 -29.98 4.17
C GLY A 497 15.70 -28.80 3.25
N ARG A 498 15.15 -29.04 2.07
CA ARG A 498 14.64 -28.01 1.15
C ARG A 498 13.14 -28.20 0.94
N GLY A 499 12.43 -27.11 0.67
CA GLY A 499 10.97 -27.13 0.51
C GLY A 499 10.46 -26.07 -0.45
N LYS A 500 9.32 -26.36 -1.08
CA LYS A 500 8.54 -25.42 -1.89
C LYS A 500 7.23 -25.11 -1.20
N GLY A 501 6.85 -23.84 -1.21
CA GLY A 501 5.53 -23.39 -0.76
C GLY A 501 4.91 -22.49 -1.80
N ILE A 502 3.61 -22.61 -2.00
CA ILE A 502 2.85 -21.87 -3.01
C ILE A 502 1.72 -21.07 -2.36
N SER A 503 1.41 -19.91 -2.95
CA SER A 503 0.27 -19.08 -2.59
C SER A 503 -0.38 -18.46 -3.82
N LEU A 504 -1.64 -18.05 -3.67
CA LEU A 504 -2.40 -17.30 -4.67
C LEU A 504 -3.20 -16.18 -3.99
N GLN A 505 -3.11 -14.96 -4.51
CA GLN A 505 -3.79 -13.80 -3.96
C GLN A 505 -4.36 -12.92 -5.07
N GLU A 506 -5.66 -12.61 -4.97
CA GLU A 506 -6.26 -11.52 -5.73
C GLU A 506 -6.30 -10.29 -4.82
N SER A 507 -5.65 -9.22 -5.25
CA SER A 507 -5.70 -7.95 -4.52
C SER A 507 -5.67 -6.81 -5.52
N PHE A 508 -6.53 -5.82 -5.26
CA PHE A 508 -6.68 -4.67 -6.12
C PHE A 508 -6.76 -5.11 -7.60
N GLY A 509 -7.72 -5.97 -7.98
CA GLY A 509 -7.98 -6.42 -9.36
C GLY A 509 -6.87 -7.17 -10.11
N SER A 510 -5.70 -7.38 -9.49
CA SER A 510 -4.61 -8.19 -10.01
C SER A 510 -4.57 -9.51 -9.26
N ILE A 511 -4.17 -10.57 -9.96
CA ILE A 511 -3.97 -11.90 -9.36
C ILE A 511 -2.48 -12.22 -9.38
N VAL A 512 -1.94 -12.62 -8.24
CA VAL A 512 -0.53 -12.97 -8.07
C VAL A 512 -0.43 -14.34 -7.43
N ALA A 513 0.36 -15.23 -8.04
CA ALA A 513 0.80 -16.47 -7.43
C ALA A 513 2.30 -16.40 -7.16
N GLN A 514 2.74 -16.95 -6.03
CA GLN A 514 4.15 -16.99 -5.67
C GLN A 514 4.53 -18.40 -5.22
N VAL A 515 5.67 -18.87 -5.68
CA VAL A 515 6.33 -20.09 -5.18
C VAL A 515 7.64 -19.69 -4.54
N VAL A 516 7.85 -20.11 -3.29
CA VAL A 516 9.08 -19.88 -2.53
C VAL A 516 9.81 -21.21 -2.38
N GLU A 517 11.10 -21.20 -2.68
CA GLU A 517 12.04 -22.28 -2.35
C GLU A 517 12.87 -21.87 -1.14
N VAL A 518 12.97 -22.75 -0.15
CA VAL A 518 13.80 -22.55 1.04
C VAL A 518 14.78 -23.70 1.25
N SER A 519 15.88 -23.40 1.93
CA SER A 519 16.80 -24.37 2.50
C SER A 519 16.89 -24.17 4.01
N ILE A 520 16.89 -25.26 4.77
CA ILE A 520 17.00 -25.26 6.23
C ILE A 520 18.19 -26.12 6.64
N VAL A 521 19.18 -25.48 7.27
CA VAL A 521 20.40 -26.13 7.79
C VAL A 521 20.57 -25.68 9.24
N ASP A 522 20.63 -26.62 10.19
CA ASP A 522 20.81 -26.34 11.62
C ASP A 522 19.87 -25.25 12.18
N LYS A 523 18.58 -25.33 11.81
CA LYS A 523 17.52 -24.34 12.11
C LYS A 523 17.70 -22.96 11.47
N SER A 524 18.76 -22.71 10.70
CA SER A 524 18.89 -21.52 9.87
C SER A 524 18.05 -21.67 8.61
N VAL A 525 17.11 -20.74 8.40
CA VAL A 525 16.24 -20.69 7.22
C VAL A 525 16.85 -19.74 6.19
N SER A 526 17.07 -20.21 4.97
CA SER A 526 17.42 -19.38 3.81
C SER A 526 16.30 -19.40 2.78
N VAL A 527 15.99 -18.24 2.22
CA VAL A 527 15.06 -18.11 1.10
C VAL A 527 15.89 -18.09 -0.18
N ASP A 528 15.87 -19.20 -0.91
CA ASP A 528 16.78 -19.40 -2.05
C ASP A 528 16.26 -18.67 -3.29
N ARG A 529 14.97 -18.85 -3.58
CA ARG A 529 14.34 -18.45 -4.83
C ARG A 529 12.86 -18.15 -4.64
N VAL A 530 12.37 -17.13 -5.34
CA VAL A 530 10.95 -16.79 -5.42
C VAL A 530 10.55 -16.65 -6.89
N VAL A 531 9.58 -17.44 -7.31
CA VAL A 531 8.95 -17.34 -8.63
C VAL A 531 7.57 -16.74 -8.47
N ALA A 532 7.31 -15.62 -9.13
CA ALA A 532 6.03 -14.94 -9.11
C ALA A 532 5.40 -14.89 -10.50
N ALA A 533 4.11 -15.20 -10.59
CA ALA A 533 3.29 -14.92 -11.76
C ALA A 533 2.24 -13.88 -11.41
N ILE A 534 2.04 -12.88 -12.28
CA ILE A 534 1.02 -11.85 -12.13
C ILE A 534 0.17 -11.74 -13.39
N ASP A 535 -1.15 -11.65 -13.19
CA ASP A 535 -2.11 -11.15 -14.18
C ASP A 535 -2.69 -9.80 -13.70
N PRO A 536 -2.24 -8.66 -14.28
CA PRO A 536 -2.80 -7.33 -14.02
C PRO A 536 -3.81 -6.90 -15.10
N GLY A 537 -4.31 -7.82 -15.93
CA GLY A 537 -5.08 -7.56 -17.14
C GLY A 537 -4.18 -7.16 -18.31
N LEU A 538 -3.46 -6.05 -18.14
CA LEU A 538 -2.42 -5.58 -19.07
C LEU A 538 -1.34 -4.79 -18.29
N ALA A 539 -0.09 -5.22 -18.39
CA ALA A 539 1.04 -4.49 -17.83
C ALA A 539 1.38 -3.28 -18.72
N ILE A 540 0.97 -2.08 -18.29
CA ILE A 540 1.21 -0.83 -19.05
C ILE A 540 2.71 -0.59 -19.28
N ALA A 541 3.54 -0.82 -18.27
CA ALA A 541 4.99 -0.81 -18.34
C ALA A 541 5.50 -2.13 -17.75
N PRO A 542 5.82 -3.16 -18.57
CA PRO A 542 6.18 -4.49 -18.09
C PRO A 542 7.37 -4.50 -17.11
N ASP A 543 8.41 -3.73 -17.38
CA ASP A 543 9.58 -3.62 -16.50
C ASP A 543 9.24 -2.97 -15.15
N GLY A 544 8.46 -1.89 -15.17
CA GLY A 544 7.94 -1.27 -13.95
C GLY A 544 7.02 -2.19 -13.15
N MET A 545 6.22 -3.03 -13.82
CA MET A 545 5.40 -4.05 -13.16
C MET A 545 6.28 -5.11 -12.49
N LYS A 546 7.29 -5.61 -13.19
CA LYS A 546 8.26 -6.57 -12.64
C LYS A 546 8.96 -6.00 -11.40
N ALA A 547 9.52 -4.80 -11.49
CA ALA A 547 10.17 -4.13 -10.37
C ALA A 547 9.24 -3.93 -9.16
N GLN A 548 7.95 -3.66 -9.40
CA GLN A 548 6.95 -3.54 -8.35
C GLN A 548 6.66 -4.87 -7.63
N ILE A 549 6.63 -5.99 -8.35
CA ILE A 549 6.44 -7.32 -7.78
C ILE A 549 7.67 -7.75 -6.97
N GLU A 550 8.87 -7.57 -7.52
CA GLU A 550 10.13 -7.81 -6.82
C GLU A 550 10.23 -6.99 -5.53
N SER A 551 9.87 -5.71 -5.60
CA SER A 551 9.81 -4.84 -4.42
C SER A 551 8.78 -5.33 -3.39
N GLY A 552 7.61 -5.80 -3.84
CA GLY A 552 6.57 -6.35 -2.95
C GLY A 552 7.03 -7.62 -2.23
N ILE A 553 7.74 -8.51 -2.93
CA ILE A 553 8.32 -9.73 -2.38
C ILE A 553 9.35 -9.40 -1.30
N ILE A 554 10.32 -8.51 -1.57
CA ILE A 554 11.35 -8.13 -0.58
C ILE A 554 10.75 -7.44 0.64
N TYR A 555 9.77 -6.54 0.43
CA TYR A 555 9.11 -5.82 1.50
C TYR A 555 8.27 -6.77 2.38
N GLY A 556 7.53 -7.70 1.76
CA GLY A 556 6.77 -8.71 2.49
C GLY A 556 7.64 -9.77 3.16
N LEU A 557 8.79 -10.15 2.59
CA LEU A 557 9.77 -11.03 3.25
C LEU A 557 10.37 -10.37 4.49
N SER A 558 10.69 -9.07 4.42
CA SER A 558 11.17 -8.32 5.59
C SER A 558 10.17 -8.40 6.74
N ALA A 559 8.89 -8.18 6.45
CA ALA A 559 7.80 -8.31 7.42
C ALA A 559 7.63 -9.76 7.92
N ALA A 560 7.61 -10.74 7.02
CA ALA A 560 7.35 -12.12 7.35
C ALA A 560 8.48 -12.76 8.18
N MET A 561 9.74 -12.45 7.86
CA MET A 561 10.88 -13.04 8.56
C MET A 561 11.21 -12.33 9.86
N TYR A 562 11.13 -11.00 9.90
CA TYR A 562 11.71 -10.20 10.98
C TYR A 562 10.79 -9.10 11.53
N GLY A 563 9.83 -8.61 10.76
CA GLY A 563 9.07 -7.41 11.11
C GLY A 563 8.15 -7.62 12.31
N GLU A 564 8.39 -6.85 13.37
CA GLU A 564 7.56 -6.82 14.56
C GLU A 564 7.73 -5.51 15.31
N ILE A 565 6.63 -4.82 15.57
CA ILE A 565 6.55 -3.79 16.59
C ILE A 565 5.84 -4.38 17.81
N THR A 566 6.52 -4.37 18.95
CA THR A 566 5.99 -4.81 20.23
C THR A 566 5.61 -3.63 21.11
N ILE A 567 4.60 -3.87 21.94
CA ILE A 567 4.11 -2.93 22.94
C ILE A 567 4.50 -3.45 24.32
N GLN A 568 5.12 -2.59 25.11
CA GLN A 568 5.41 -2.80 26.53
C GLN A 568 5.11 -1.50 27.27
N ASP A 569 4.45 -1.60 28.42
CA ASP A 569 4.05 -0.45 29.24
C ASP A 569 3.29 0.61 28.43
N GLY A 570 2.44 0.16 27.51
CA GLY A 570 1.65 1.00 26.60
C GLY A 570 2.44 1.64 25.45
N ALA A 571 3.76 1.51 25.40
CA ALA A 571 4.63 2.16 24.42
C ALA A 571 5.29 1.18 23.45
N VAL A 572 5.73 1.69 22.30
CA VAL A 572 6.50 0.93 21.32
C VAL A 572 7.93 0.73 21.78
N VAL A 573 8.40 -0.52 21.73
CA VAL A 573 9.75 -0.91 22.18
C VAL A 573 10.81 -0.58 21.13
N GLU A 574 10.58 -1.03 19.90
CA GLU A 574 11.55 -0.93 18.81
C GLU A 574 11.74 0.52 18.35
N SER A 575 12.91 0.81 17.78
CA SER A 575 13.34 2.19 17.53
C SER A 575 14.06 2.40 16.21
N ASN A 576 14.79 1.42 15.69
CA ASN A 576 15.63 1.60 14.50
C ASN A 576 15.98 0.24 13.84
N PHE A 577 16.77 0.21 12.78
CA PHE A 577 17.05 -1.02 12.03
C PHE A 577 17.92 -2.06 12.78
N HIS A 578 18.39 -1.76 13.98
CA HIS A 578 19.14 -2.69 14.82
C HIS A 578 18.21 -3.56 15.68
N ASP A 579 17.05 -3.04 16.06
CA ASP A 579 16.01 -3.74 16.83
C ASP A 579 14.74 -4.05 15.99
N TYR A 580 14.50 -3.31 14.91
CA TYR A 580 13.50 -3.60 13.87
C TYR A 580 14.17 -3.94 12.53
N ARG A 581 14.58 -5.20 12.36
CA ARG A 581 15.37 -5.64 11.20
C ARG A 581 14.53 -5.70 9.91
N SER A 582 15.11 -5.20 8.82
CA SER A 582 14.65 -5.49 7.45
C SER A 582 15.54 -6.55 6.78
N LEU A 583 15.03 -7.19 5.72
CA LEU A 583 15.81 -8.13 4.92
C LEU A 583 17.08 -7.44 4.37
N ARG A 584 18.23 -8.10 4.49
CA ARG A 584 19.51 -7.60 3.96
C ARG A 584 19.79 -8.22 2.60
N MET A 585 20.68 -7.58 1.82
CA MET A 585 21.03 -8.06 0.48
C MET A 585 21.61 -9.49 0.49
N SER A 586 22.31 -9.88 1.57
CA SER A 586 22.82 -11.25 1.77
C SER A 586 21.73 -12.29 1.94
N ASP A 587 20.53 -11.87 2.36
CA ASP A 587 19.40 -12.74 2.67
C ASP A 587 18.33 -12.67 1.56
N ALA A 588 18.56 -11.87 0.53
CA ALA A 588 17.61 -11.66 -0.56
C ALA A 588 17.64 -12.86 -1.53
N PRO A 589 16.47 -13.42 -1.87
CA PRO A 589 16.39 -14.54 -2.81
C PRO A 589 16.64 -14.11 -4.24
N SER A 590 16.91 -15.09 -5.12
CA SER A 590 16.72 -14.90 -6.56
C SER A 590 15.23 -14.74 -6.86
N ILE A 591 14.82 -13.67 -7.56
CA ILE A 591 13.42 -13.41 -7.88
C ILE A 591 13.18 -13.47 -9.39
N GLU A 592 12.17 -14.23 -9.79
CA GLU A 592 11.66 -14.30 -11.16
C GLU A 592 10.22 -13.81 -11.20
N THR A 593 9.89 -12.92 -12.13
CA THR A 593 8.53 -12.40 -12.31
C THR A 593 8.05 -12.65 -13.74
N HIS A 594 6.91 -13.32 -13.87
CA HIS A 594 6.25 -13.61 -15.13
C HIS A 594 4.92 -12.87 -15.22
N ILE A 595 4.70 -12.16 -16.32
CA ILE A 595 3.51 -11.34 -16.55
C ILE A 595 2.59 -12.05 -17.54
N ILE A 596 1.32 -12.19 -17.17
CA ILE A 596 0.23 -12.64 -18.04
C ILE A 596 -0.59 -11.41 -18.44
N ASN A 597 -0.58 -11.07 -19.72
CA ASN A 597 -1.46 -10.04 -20.28
C ASN A 597 -2.74 -10.69 -20.79
N SER A 598 -3.69 -10.95 -19.88
CA SER A 598 -4.92 -11.69 -20.17
C SER A 598 -5.98 -10.90 -20.94
N GLY A 599 -5.86 -9.56 -20.99
CA GLY A 599 -6.88 -8.68 -21.57
C GLY A 599 -8.08 -8.42 -20.67
N HIS A 600 -8.09 -8.95 -19.43
CA HIS A 600 -9.08 -8.60 -18.41
C HIS A 600 -8.96 -7.12 -17.98
N GLU A 601 -9.91 -6.65 -17.15
CA GLU A 601 -9.86 -5.29 -16.59
C GLU A 601 -8.51 -5.01 -15.91
N LEU A 602 -8.03 -3.77 -16.06
CA LEU A 602 -6.75 -3.35 -15.51
C LEU A 602 -6.75 -3.45 -13.97
N GLY A 603 -5.88 -4.33 -13.48
CA GLY A 603 -5.44 -4.37 -12.10
C GLY A 603 -4.39 -3.30 -11.82
N GLY A 604 -3.75 -3.39 -10.66
CA GLY A 604 -2.65 -2.50 -10.28
C GLY A 604 -1.39 -3.27 -9.95
N GLY A 605 -0.28 -2.54 -9.82
CA GLY A 605 1.03 -3.13 -9.51
C GLY A 605 1.62 -2.66 -8.18
N GLY A 606 1.04 -1.65 -7.53
CA GLY A 606 1.60 -1.04 -6.31
C GLY A 606 1.76 -2.04 -5.17
N GLU A 607 0.69 -2.75 -4.90
CA GLU A 607 0.49 -3.59 -3.71
C GLU A 607 0.45 -5.12 -3.98
N PRO A 608 0.01 -5.63 -5.14
CA PRO A 608 -0.27 -7.07 -5.27
C PRO A 608 0.91 -8.04 -5.10
N GLY A 609 2.16 -7.58 -5.17
CA GLY A 609 3.33 -8.42 -4.93
C GLY A 609 3.57 -8.77 -3.45
N THR A 610 2.98 -8.05 -2.50
CA THR A 610 3.25 -8.24 -1.06
C THR A 610 2.45 -9.39 -0.41
N PRO A 611 1.14 -9.57 -0.66
CA PRO A 611 0.31 -10.51 0.12
C PRO A 611 0.72 -11.98 0.04
N GLY A 612 1.21 -12.44 -1.11
CA GLY A 612 1.48 -13.85 -1.35
C GLY A 612 2.74 -14.40 -0.69
N ILE A 613 3.67 -13.54 -0.25
CA ILE A 613 5.02 -14.00 0.07
C ILE A 613 5.14 -14.68 1.44
N ALA A 614 4.48 -14.12 2.46
CA ALA A 614 4.46 -14.68 3.81
C ALA A 614 3.89 -16.11 3.88
N PRO A 615 2.71 -16.42 3.29
CA PRO A 615 2.18 -17.79 3.32
C PRO A 615 3.01 -18.74 2.46
N ALA A 616 3.50 -18.31 1.29
CA ALA A 616 4.35 -19.16 0.45
C ALA A 616 5.65 -19.54 1.18
N LEU A 617 6.25 -18.59 1.91
CA LEU A 617 7.41 -18.85 2.78
C LEU A 617 7.07 -19.83 3.91
N ALA A 618 5.99 -19.59 4.66
CA ALA A 618 5.60 -20.47 5.76
C ALA A 618 5.30 -21.91 5.29
N ASN A 619 4.64 -22.06 4.14
CA ASN A 619 4.38 -23.35 3.52
C ASN A 619 5.67 -24.03 3.04
N ALA A 620 6.63 -23.29 2.49
CA ALA A 620 7.93 -23.82 2.08
C ALA A 620 8.74 -24.32 3.28
N VAL A 621 8.72 -23.56 4.39
CA VAL A 621 9.36 -23.94 5.66
C VAL A 621 8.72 -25.21 6.23
N TYR A 622 7.39 -25.33 6.19
CA TYR A 622 6.72 -26.56 6.59
C TYR A 622 7.13 -27.74 5.70
N ALA A 623 7.16 -27.56 4.38
CA ALA A 623 7.58 -28.62 3.45
C ALA A 623 9.02 -29.08 3.71
N ALA A 624 9.92 -28.16 4.10
CA ALA A 624 11.33 -28.46 4.37
C ALA A 624 11.56 -29.10 5.75
N SER A 625 10.80 -28.73 6.78
CA SER A 625 11.10 -29.05 8.19
C SER A 625 9.99 -29.77 8.97
N GLY A 626 8.75 -29.74 8.48
CA GLY A 626 7.56 -30.15 9.21
C GLY A 626 7.09 -29.13 10.28
N ILE A 627 7.80 -28.03 10.49
CA ILE A 627 7.43 -26.99 11.46
C ILE A 627 6.39 -26.08 10.82
N ARG A 628 5.17 -26.05 11.39
CA ARG A 628 4.10 -25.15 10.96
C ARG A 628 4.17 -23.85 11.74
N VAL A 629 4.40 -22.74 11.04
CA VAL A 629 4.43 -21.40 11.63
C VAL A 629 3.08 -20.72 11.40
N ARG A 630 2.40 -20.36 12.49
CA ARG A 630 1.09 -19.67 12.46
C ARG A 630 1.15 -18.22 12.96
N SER A 631 2.30 -17.81 13.48
CA SER A 631 2.54 -16.46 14.01
C SER A 631 3.76 -15.86 13.33
N LEU A 632 3.62 -14.64 12.83
CA LEU A 632 4.75 -13.84 12.33
C LEU A 632 5.31 -12.97 13.46
N PRO A 633 6.62 -12.63 13.44
CA PRO A 633 7.61 -12.98 12.43
C PRO A 633 8.09 -14.44 12.54
N LEU A 634 8.32 -15.07 11.38
CA LEU A 634 8.62 -16.49 11.24
C LEU A 634 9.91 -16.91 11.98
N MET A 635 10.92 -16.05 12.00
CA MET A 635 12.21 -16.41 12.59
C MET A 635 12.16 -16.61 14.10
N LYS A 636 11.10 -16.17 14.80
CA LYS A 636 10.91 -16.52 16.22
C LYS A 636 10.77 -18.02 16.46
N ALA A 637 10.22 -18.77 15.50
CA ALA A 637 10.13 -20.23 15.59
C ALA A 637 11.48 -20.95 15.44
N PHE A 638 12.51 -20.23 14.97
CA PHE A 638 13.84 -20.76 14.67
C PHE A 638 14.95 -20.11 15.50
N SER A 639 14.61 -19.09 16.30
CA SER A 639 15.53 -18.45 17.24
C SER A 639 15.55 -19.28 18.52
N SER A 640 16.72 -19.82 18.88
CA SER A 640 16.95 -20.61 20.09
C SER A 640 17.11 -19.76 21.34
#